data_AF-A0A2M8FEQ5-F1
#
_entry.id   AF-A0A2M8FEQ5-F1
#
_cell.length_a   1.000
_cell.length_b   1.000
_cell.length_c   1.000
_cell.angle_alpha   90.00
_cell.angle_beta   90.00
_cell.angle_gamma   90.00
#
_symmetry.space_group_name_H-M   'P 1'
#
loop_
_entity.id
_entity.type
_entity.pdbx_description
1 polymer ?
#
loop_
_entity_poly.entity_id
_entity_poly.type
_entity_poly.pdbx_seq_one_letter_code
_entity_poly.pdbx_strand_id
1 'polypeptide(L)'
;MSDFIHHLSTTFSTGHPHIIDPDAIIKAMFRDIKISWYQALFLAVLVVVVPTNTQAVLPCGDIIAPDGWTGWFNHSNALINTPVVDCADPFNETIGAVSPYSFTVEGMNVADNGQMTIPEAGTVNYEILGFPQTPMMNVTHTLFKHDGNDYQYVNTGEIEPTEADFRRLATEFFGQGVDIEPYIVAILSNDPWNYFPEGEQQDLLYSFDDYIYNHPVLPPLLPGSYTLVSSENILAVSKLNWYQKLFASLIPTVHAQSDEPNTFTITFTLIAEPAPPTGASSVLFLPGIQASRLYTKNILGIEDELWVPNNNNDVRQLAMTSAGRSVGDIYTKDIVGSVFGLGSVYAGISGYFDNLVAEEKIADWESFAYDWRYDVEDIVTEGAQYETERKYVLDLVESMAQASDSGKVSLVGHSNGGLLAKVIMTELEKLGKEDLIDQVVFLASPQTGTPKAIGSLLHGYGQSILGGLILKADTARAVMQNLPGAYALLPTKEYFEDTPGKPVIVFGDDYSTKAFVEAYGQKITDVDTLYDFITSQRDDRVASESVYEPAVGNKTILEEVANLHTNVLQSWRAPAAVKVTEVAGIGLPTIHSFAYRAYMKRDCTSLINVECPPTLRYKPVPQVSLLGDETVMTTSAVGYRGDKESYYFNL
;
A
#
# COMPACT_ATOMS: atom_id res chain seq x y z
N MET A 1 -1.78 -61.13 -5.97
CA MET A 1 -2.61 -62.27 -6.45
C MET A 1 -4.09 -61.96 -6.20
N SER A 2 -4.64 -60.78 -6.49
CA SER A 2 -4.76 -59.96 -7.72
C SER A 2 -5.52 -60.59 -8.89
N ASP A 3 -5.61 -61.93 -8.99
CA ASP A 3 -6.45 -62.61 -10.01
C ASP A 3 -7.49 -63.57 -9.42
N PHE A 4 -7.58 -63.66 -8.09
CA PHE A 4 -8.65 -64.39 -7.40
C PHE A 4 -9.82 -63.48 -6.94
N ILE A 5 -9.61 -62.16 -7.01
CA ILE A 5 -10.56 -61.15 -6.52
C ILE A 5 -11.48 -60.63 -7.66
N HIS A 6 -11.20 -60.96 -8.92
CA HIS A 6 -11.96 -60.46 -10.08
C HIS A 6 -13.13 -61.38 -10.54
N HIS A 7 -13.50 -62.41 -9.76
CA HIS A 7 -14.56 -63.36 -10.15
C HIS A 7 -15.65 -63.65 -9.10
N LEU A 8 -15.81 -62.81 -8.08
CA LEU A 8 -16.92 -62.92 -7.12
C LEU A 8 -17.69 -61.60 -6.91
N SER A 9 -17.77 -60.80 -7.97
CA SER A 9 -18.81 -59.77 -8.11
C SER A 9 -19.81 -60.27 -9.15
N THR A 10 -20.95 -60.83 -8.69
CA THR A 10 -22.30 -60.71 -9.30
C THR A 10 -23.21 -61.85 -8.84
N THR A 11 -23.66 -61.83 -7.59
CA THR A 11 -25.02 -62.26 -7.25
C THR A 11 -25.43 -61.74 -5.88
N PHE A 12 -26.61 -61.12 -5.84
CA PHE A 12 -27.40 -60.69 -4.67
C PHE A 12 -27.14 -59.31 -4.08
N SER A 13 -27.78 -58.33 -4.74
CA SER A 13 -28.40 -57.16 -4.12
C SER A 13 -29.61 -57.57 -3.27
N THR A 14 -29.63 -57.08 -2.03
CA THR A 14 -30.80 -56.58 -1.26
C THR A 14 -32.01 -57.50 -0.98
N GLY A 15 -32.08 -57.97 0.27
CA GLY A 15 -33.30 -58.45 0.95
C GLY A 15 -32.97 -59.08 2.32
N HIS A 16 -33.11 -58.33 3.42
CA HIS A 16 -33.05 -58.82 4.81
C HIS A 16 -34.06 -59.95 5.10
N PRO A 17 -34.01 -60.64 6.28
CA PRO A 17 -32.87 -61.16 7.04
C PRO A 17 -33.09 -62.65 7.42
N HIS A 18 -32.05 -63.48 7.46
CA HIS A 18 -32.15 -64.76 8.18
C HIS A 18 -30.95 -64.98 9.09
N ILE A 19 -31.28 -65.13 10.37
CA ILE A 19 -30.48 -65.51 11.52
C ILE A 19 -29.61 -66.72 11.18
N ILE A 20 -28.29 -66.58 11.28
CA ILE A 20 -27.36 -67.70 11.26
C ILE A 20 -27.09 -68.08 12.71
N ASP A 21 -27.56 -69.27 13.09
CA ASP A 21 -27.37 -69.90 14.40
C ASP A 21 -25.90 -70.37 14.56
N PRO A 22 -25.11 -69.78 15.47
CA PRO A 22 -23.72 -70.16 15.71
C PRO A 22 -23.57 -71.60 16.23
N ASP A 23 -24.61 -72.19 16.84
CA ASP A 23 -24.57 -73.55 17.38
C ASP A 23 -24.51 -74.62 16.28
N ALA A 24 -24.95 -74.31 15.06
CA ALA A 24 -24.93 -75.22 13.93
C ALA A 24 -23.52 -75.40 13.33
N ILE A 25 -22.66 -74.38 13.41
CA ILE A 25 -21.29 -74.43 12.90
C ILE A 25 -20.35 -75.11 13.91
N ILE A 26 -20.56 -74.88 15.21
CA ILE A 26 -19.74 -75.50 16.27
C ILE A 26 -20.00 -77.02 16.37
N LYS A 27 -21.24 -77.48 16.14
CA LYS A 27 -21.56 -78.92 16.10
C LYS A 27 -21.02 -79.66 14.87
N ALA A 28 -20.71 -78.95 13.78
CA ALA A 28 -20.15 -79.56 12.57
C ALA A 28 -18.62 -79.77 12.66
N MET A 29 -17.90 -78.98 13.47
CA MET A 29 -16.42 -79.06 13.57
C MET A 29 -15.89 -80.04 14.62
N PHE A 30 -16.70 -80.49 15.59
CA PHE A 30 -16.21 -81.28 16.74
C PHE A 30 -16.79 -82.70 16.86
N ARG A 31 -17.21 -83.34 15.75
CA ARG A 31 -17.87 -84.65 15.82
C ARG A 31 -16.93 -85.85 16.03
N ASP A 32 -15.62 -85.74 15.83
CA ASP A 32 -14.72 -86.91 15.94
C ASP A 32 -13.35 -86.60 16.60
N ILE A 33 -13.34 -86.03 17.80
CA ILE A 33 -12.12 -85.95 18.61
C ILE A 33 -12.33 -86.66 19.96
N LYS A 34 -11.81 -87.89 20.06
CA LYS A 34 -11.69 -88.61 21.33
C LYS A 34 -10.47 -88.10 22.09
N ILE A 35 -10.69 -87.26 23.10
CA ILE A 35 -9.65 -86.82 24.03
C ILE A 35 -9.85 -87.47 25.41
N SER A 36 -8.75 -87.96 25.96
CA SER A 36 -8.59 -88.59 27.27
C SER A 36 -8.88 -87.61 28.43
N TRP A 37 -9.52 -88.12 29.49
CA TRP A 37 -9.97 -87.38 30.67
C TRP A 37 -8.90 -86.56 31.41
N TYR A 38 -7.60 -86.81 31.17
CA TYR A 38 -6.50 -86.01 31.73
C TYR A 38 -6.32 -84.63 31.09
N GLN A 39 -6.87 -84.36 29.90
CA GLN A 39 -6.81 -83.03 29.26
C GLN A 39 -7.98 -82.11 29.64
N ALA A 40 -9.02 -82.64 30.28
CA ALA A 40 -10.17 -81.85 30.76
C ALA A 40 -9.88 -81.09 32.07
N LEU A 41 -8.82 -81.46 32.80
CA LEU A 41 -8.48 -80.84 34.09
C LEU A 41 -7.63 -79.56 33.97
N PHE A 42 -7.01 -79.31 32.81
CA PHE A 42 -6.21 -78.10 32.56
C PHE A 42 -7.02 -76.92 32.00
N LEU A 43 -8.29 -77.15 31.63
CA LEU A 43 -9.18 -76.12 31.08
C LEU A 43 -10.11 -75.48 32.14
N ALA A 44 -10.03 -75.90 33.40
CA ALA A 44 -10.94 -75.45 34.47
C ALA A 44 -10.36 -74.38 35.43
N VAL A 45 -9.14 -73.84 35.17
CA VAL A 45 -8.48 -72.86 36.07
C VAL A 45 -8.13 -71.52 35.38
N LEU A 46 -8.59 -71.26 34.16
CA LEU A 46 -8.56 -69.92 33.57
C LEU A 46 -9.95 -69.27 33.66
N VAL A 47 -10.37 -68.94 34.89
CA VAL A 47 -11.28 -67.81 35.08
C VAL A 47 -10.42 -66.55 34.95
N VAL A 48 -10.13 -66.20 33.70
CA VAL A 48 -9.71 -64.85 33.36
C VAL A 48 -10.92 -63.98 33.64
N VAL A 49 -10.77 -63.04 34.56
CA VAL A 49 -11.63 -61.85 34.62
C VAL A 49 -11.47 -61.18 33.26
N VAL A 50 -12.39 -61.44 32.33
CA VAL A 50 -12.48 -60.68 31.08
C VAL A 50 -13.00 -59.31 31.48
N PRO A 51 -12.23 -58.22 31.34
CA PRO A 51 -12.77 -56.89 31.51
C PRO A 51 -13.88 -56.72 30.47
N THR A 52 -15.07 -56.34 30.93
CA THR A 52 -16.20 -56.02 30.08
C THR A 52 -15.85 -54.87 29.13
N ASN A 53 -15.88 -55.15 27.83
CA ASN A 53 -16.02 -54.22 26.71
C ASN A 53 -15.72 -52.74 27.03
N THR A 54 -14.46 -52.34 26.93
CA THR A 54 -14.15 -51.00 26.42
C THR A 54 -14.55 -51.00 24.95
N GLN A 55 -15.55 -50.19 24.57
CA GLN A 55 -15.74 -49.87 23.17
C GLN A 55 -14.40 -49.36 22.65
N ALA A 56 -13.87 -49.97 21.57
CA ALA A 56 -12.70 -49.45 20.90
C ALA A 56 -13.06 -48.04 20.40
N VAL A 57 -12.60 -47.02 21.11
CA VAL A 57 -12.69 -45.64 20.65
C VAL A 57 -11.85 -45.58 19.38
N LEU A 58 -12.49 -45.21 18.26
CA LEU A 58 -11.76 -44.98 17.03
C LEU A 58 -10.80 -43.80 17.27
N PRO A 59 -9.52 -43.92 16.91
CA PRO A 59 -8.59 -42.81 17.06
C PRO A 59 -9.08 -41.58 16.30
N CYS A 60 -8.86 -40.41 16.86
CA CYS A 60 -9.25 -39.15 16.22
C CYS A 60 -8.17 -38.56 15.31
N GLY A 61 -6.94 -39.03 15.42
CA GLY A 61 -5.78 -38.63 14.62
C GLY A 61 -4.55 -39.43 15.04
N ASP A 62 -3.39 -39.06 14.52
CA ASP A 62 -2.10 -39.73 14.75
C ASP A 62 -1.01 -38.74 15.21
N ILE A 63 -0.12 -39.21 16.10
CA ILE A 63 1.16 -38.55 16.41
C ILE A 63 2.22 -39.12 15.46
N ILE A 64 2.74 -38.26 14.59
CA ILE A 64 3.64 -38.61 13.48
C ILE A 64 5.06 -38.17 13.84
N ALA A 65 5.99 -39.13 13.95
CA ALA A 65 7.38 -38.90 14.33
C ALA A 65 8.34 -39.57 13.33
N PRO A 66 9.60 -39.09 13.21
CA PRO A 66 10.57 -39.63 12.26
C PRO A 66 11.02 -41.06 12.57
N ASP A 67 11.49 -41.78 11.55
CA ASP A 67 12.01 -43.14 11.66
C ASP A 67 13.10 -43.28 12.73
N GLY A 68 12.95 -44.23 13.64
CA GLY A 68 13.90 -44.49 14.72
C GLY A 68 13.71 -43.61 15.96
N TRP A 69 12.68 -42.76 16.00
CA TRP A 69 12.30 -42.01 17.20
C TRP A 69 11.82 -42.97 18.30
N THR A 70 12.38 -42.85 19.51
CA THR A 70 12.10 -43.74 20.66
C THR A 70 11.02 -43.21 21.59
N GLY A 71 10.38 -42.08 21.25
CA GLY A 71 9.29 -41.49 22.03
C GLY A 71 9.62 -41.10 23.46
N TRP A 72 8.57 -40.67 24.16
CA TRP A 72 8.57 -40.31 25.60
C TRP A 72 8.08 -41.47 26.47
N PHE A 73 7.19 -42.29 25.90
CA PHE A 73 6.83 -43.56 26.48
C PHE A 73 7.97 -44.51 26.16
N ASN A 74 8.68 -44.94 27.20
CA ASN A 74 9.90 -45.75 27.18
C ASN A 74 9.68 -47.18 26.61
N HIS A 75 9.08 -47.30 25.43
CA HIS A 75 8.73 -48.52 24.74
C HIS A 75 9.57 -48.63 23.48
N SER A 76 10.35 -49.69 23.42
CA SER A 76 11.32 -50.05 22.38
C SER A 76 10.73 -50.38 21.00
N ASN A 77 9.57 -49.81 20.65
CA ASN A 77 8.95 -49.97 19.35
C ASN A 77 8.99 -48.63 18.59
N ALA A 78 9.97 -48.50 17.70
CA ALA A 78 9.96 -47.48 16.66
C ALA A 78 8.70 -47.67 15.81
N LEU A 79 7.67 -46.86 16.03
CA LEU A 79 6.46 -46.84 15.22
C LEU A 79 6.18 -45.42 14.77
N ILE A 80 6.26 -45.25 13.46
CA ILE A 80 5.77 -44.11 12.69
C ILE A 80 4.24 -44.16 12.83
N ASN A 81 3.62 -43.09 13.34
CA ASN A 81 2.17 -42.91 13.52
C ASN A 81 1.56 -43.63 14.74
N THR A 82 1.60 -42.96 15.90
CA THR A 82 0.91 -43.42 17.12
C THR A 82 -0.52 -42.88 17.15
N PRO A 83 -1.57 -43.73 17.14
CA PRO A 83 -2.96 -43.27 17.14
C PRO A 83 -3.33 -42.58 18.46
N VAL A 84 -3.99 -41.42 18.34
CA VAL A 84 -4.53 -40.65 19.46
C VAL A 84 -5.80 -41.33 19.97
N VAL A 85 -5.70 -41.97 21.14
CA VAL A 85 -6.79 -42.74 21.76
C VAL A 85 -7.70 -41.85 22.62
N ASP A 86 -7.14 -40.84 23.28
CA ASP A 86 -7.89 -39.81 24.01
C ASP A 86 -7.78 -38.47 23.30
N CYS A 87 -8.88 -38.04 22.68
CA CYS A 87 -8.94 -36.81 21.91
C CYS A 87 -8.99 -35.55 22.78
N ALA A 88 -9.38 -35.68 24.05
CA ALA A 88 -9.39 -34.57 24.99
C ALA A 88 -7.99 -34.33 25.57
N ASP A 89 -7.15 -35.37 25.58
CA ASP A 89 -5.78 -35.31 26.08
C ASP A 89 -4.84 -36.18 25.22
N PRO A 90 -4.44 -35.70 24.03
CA PRO A 90 -3.66 -36.48 23.07
C PRO A 90 -2.29 -36.93 23.57
N PHE A 91 -1.76 -36.24 24.60
CA PHE A 91 -0.42 -36.46 25.14
C PHE A 91 -0.41 -36.99 26.58
N ASN A 92 -1.58 -37.27 27.17
CA ASN A 92 -1.74 -37.77 28.53
C ASN A 92 -1.08 -36.85 29.57
N GLU A 93 -1.53 -35.59 29.62
CA GLU A 93 -1.06 -34.54 30.49
C GLU A 93 -1.27 -34.85 31.99
N THR A 94 -0.31 -34.43 32.80
CA THR A 94 -0.34 -34.66 34.25
C THR A 94 -1.32 -33.71 34.93
N ILE A 95 -2.50 -34.22 35.29
CA ILE A 95 -3.56 -33.43 35.92
C ILE A 95 -3.09 -32.84 37.28
N GLY A 96 -3.19 -31.52 37.42
CA GLY A 96 -3.02 -30.80 38.69
C GLY A 96 -1.60 -30.30 39.00
N ALA A 97 -0.64 -30.45 38.08
CA ALA A 97 0.71 -29.91 38.19
C ALA A 97 0.88 -28.63 37.34
N VAL A 98 1.66 -27.66 37.83
CA VAL A 98 2.00 -26.45 37.06
C VAL A 98 3.26 -26.74 36.25
N SER A 99 3.22 -26.51 34.93
CA SER A 99 4.38 -26.67 34.05
C SER A 99 5.53 -25.77 34.53
N PRO A 100 6.74 -26.31 34.77
CA PRO A 100 7.93 -25.51 35.06
C PRO A 100 8.57 -24.90 33.80
N TYR A 101 8.01 -25.18 32.62
CA TYR A 101 8.57 -24.77 31.33
C TYR A 101 7.77 -23.64 30.71
N SER A 102 8.46 -22.70 30.08
CA SER A 102 7.90 -21.66 29.23
C SER A 102 8.54 -21.72 27.85
N PHE A 103 7.77 -21.35 26.84
CA PHE A 103 8.24 -21.24 25.47
C PHE A 103 8.23 -19.76 25.07
N THR A 104 9.32 -19.28 24.48
CA THR A 104 9.39 -17.92 23.93
C THR A 104 9.53 -17.96 22.43
N VAL A 105 8.89 -17.01 21.76
CA VAL A 105 9.01 -16.75 20.32
C VAL A 105 9.18 -15.25 20.16
N GLU A 106 10.16 -14.81 19.35
CA GLU A 106 10.55 -13.40 19.21
C GLU A 106 10.82 -12.70 20.57
N GLY A 107 11.38 -13.44 21.52
CA GLY A 107 11.67 -12.95 22.87
C GLY A 107 10.43 -12.74 23.77
N MET A 108 9.22 -13.07 23.30
CA MET A 108 7.97 -12.98 24.07
C MET A 108 7.52 -14.36 24.56
N ASN A 109 7.03 -14.43 25.81
CA ASN A 109 6.46 -15.67 26.35
C ASN A 109 5.16 -16.05 25.61
N VAL A 110 5.10 -17.30 25.17
CA VAL A 110 3.92 -17.91 24.57
C VAL A 110 3.00 -18.41 25.69
N ALA A 111 1.80 -17.85 25.76
CA ALA A 111 0.76 -18.34 26.67
C ALA A 111 0.14 -19.64 26.13
N ASP A 112 -0.27 -20.53 27.02
CA ASP A 112 -1.06 -21.70 26.63
C ASP A 112 -2.42 -21.28 26.05
N ASN A 113 -2.78 -21.89 24.93
CA ASN A 113 -3.83 -21.50 23.99
C ASN A 113 -3.70 -20.07 23.44
N GLY A 114 -2.50 -19.48 23.52
CA GLY A 114 -2.20 -18.13 23.05
C GLY A 114 -1.95 -18.04 21.54
N GLN A 115 -1.95 -16.82 21.04
CA GLN A 115 -1.62 -16.49 19.66
C GLN A 115 -0.46 -15.51 19.60
N MET A 116 0.44 -15.68 18.63
CA MET A 116 1.56 -14.78 18.38
C MET A 116 1.71 -14.51 16.89
N THR A 117 2.18 -13.31 16.54
CA THR A 117 2.40 -12.90 15.15
C THR A 117 3.88 -13.06 14.79
N ILE A 118 4.17 -13.64 13.62
CA ILE A 118 5.53 -13.88 13.10
C ILE A 118 5.59 -13.59 11.59
N PRO A 119 6.76 -13.36 10.97
CA PRO A 119 6.87 -13.21 9.52
C PRO A 119 6.30 -14.40 8.73
N GLU A 120 5.77 -14.18 7.53
CA GLU A 120 5.21 -15.25 6.66
C GLU A 120 6.24 -16.35 6.34
N ALA A 121 7.50 -15.96 6.18
CA ALA A 121 8.64 -16.88 5.96
C ALA A 121 8.99 -17.73 7.21
N GLY A 122 8.36 -17.47 8.35
CA GLY A 122 8.63 -18.11 9.63
C GLY A 122 9.65 -17.38 10.50
N THR A 123 9.93 -17.94 11.67
CA THR A 123 10.93 -17.42 12.62
C THR A 123 11.87 -18.51 13.10
N VAL A 124 13.14 -18.16 13.27
CA VAL A 124 14.17 -19.00 13.92
C VAL A 124 14.47 -18.54 15.37
N ASN A 125 13.78 -17.51 15.84
CA ASN A 125 14.00 -16.90 17.15
C ASN A 125 13.00 -17.46 18.17
N TYR A 126 13.28 -18.65 18.69
CA TYR A 126 12.47 -19.32 19.70
C TYR A 126 13.33 -20.05 20.73
N GLU A 127 12.86 -20.12 21.97
CA GLU A 127 13.59 -20.76 23.07
C GLU A 127 12.64 -21.49 24.03
N ILE A 128 13.09 -22.62 24.58
CA ILE A 128 12.39 -23.33 25.67
C ILE A 128 13.16 -23.07 26.96
N LEU A 129 12.49 -22.47 27.94
CA LEU A 129 13.06 -22.10 29.23
C LEU A 129 12.44 -22.95 30.34
N GLY A 130 13.23 -23.39 31.31
CA GLY A 130 12.75 -24.06 32.52
C GLY A 130 13.75 -25.05 33.11
N PHE A 131 13.53 -25.45 34.36
CA PHE A 131 14.36 -26.45 35.05
C PHE A 131 13.48 -27.59 35.56
N PRO A 132 13.95 -28.84 35.53
CA PRO A 132 13.19 -29.97 36.07
C PRO A 132 12.88 -29.77 37.56
N GLN A 133 11.70 -30.21 37.99
CA GLN A 133 11.25 -30.07 39.38
C GLN A 133 12.17 -30.80 40.38
N THR A 134 12.92 -31.81 39.94
CA THR A 134 13.97 -32.45 40.74
C THR A 134 15.26 -32.71 39.94
N PRO A 135 16.46 -32.62 40.56
CA PRO A 135 17.75 -32.75 39.86
C PRO A 135 18.05 -34.13 39.26
N MET A 136 17.19 -35.14 39.47
CA MET A 136 17.40 -36.52 39.01
C MET A 136 16.45 -36.92 37.86
N MET A 137 15.77 -35.95 37.25
CA MET A 137 14.87 -36.19 36.12
C MET A 137 15.55 -35.86 34.78
N ASN A 138 15.36 -36.74 33.79
CA ASN A 138 15.69 -36.44 32.41
C ASN A 138 14.48 -35.77 31.77
N VAL A 139 14.67 -34.61 31.15
CA VAL A 139 13.62 -33.85 30.49
C VAL A 139 13.77 -34.02 29.00
N THR A 140 12.67 -34.32 28.32
CA THR A 140 12.61 -34.25 26.86
C THR A 140 11.62 -33.16 26.50
N HIS A 141 11.95 -32.37 25.47
CA HIS A 141 11.05 -31.42 24.84
C HIS A 141 10.89 -31.79 23.37
N THR A 142 9.69 -31.63 22.83
CA THR A 142 9.42 -31.87 21.41
C THR A 142 8.23 -31.05 21.03
N LEU A 143 8.34 -30.46 19.85
CA LEU A 143 7.33 -29.62 19.27
C LEU A 143 6.59 -30.40 18.19
N PHE A 144 5.26 -30.33 18.22
CA PHE A 144 4.41 -30.87 17.16
C PHE A 144 3.65 -29.75 16.47
N LYS A 145 3.59 -29.79 15.14
CA LYS A 145 2.70 -28.96 14.32
C LYS A 145 1.39 -29.71 14.10
N HIS A 146 0.26 -29.03 14.24
CA HIS A 146 -1.05 -29.62 13.98
C HIS A 146 -1.30 -29.69 12.47
N ASP A 147 -1.77 -30.83 11.99
CA ASP A 147 -2.29 -31.02 10.63
C ASP A 147 -3.67 -31.72 10.73
N GLY A 148 -4.73 -30.92 10.75
CA GLY A 148 -6.07 -31.43 11.09
C GLY A 148 -6.12 -31.97 12.52
N ASN A 149 -6.36 -33.27 12.68
CA ASN A 149 -6.34 -33.94 13.97
C ASN A 149 -4.99 -34.64 14.27
N ASP A 150 -4.02 -34.54 13.36
CA ASP A 150 -2.71 -35.19 13.48
C ASP A 150 -1.67 -34.22 14.05
N TYR A 151 -0.65 -34.78 14.71
CA TYR A 151 0.43 -34.05 15.36
C TYR A 151 1.77 -34.43 14.72
N GLN A 152 2.30 -33.57 13.87
CA GLN A 152 3.53 -33.81 13.11
C GLN A 152 4.75 -33.29 13.87
N TYR A 153 5.74 -34.15 14.08
CA TYR A 153 7.01 -33.78 14.70
C TYR A 153 7.69 -32.63 13.95
N VAL A 154 8.08 -31.61 14.70
CA VAL A 154 8.88 -30.48 14.20
C VAL A 154 10.29 -30.68 14.70
N ASN A 155 11.24 -30.78 13.78
CA ASN A 155 12.64 -30.75 14.17
C ASN A 155 12.94 -29.37 14.75
N THR A 156 13.38 -29.30 16.00
CA THR A 156 13.82 -28.05 16.65
C THR A 156 15.32 -28.09 16.98
N GLY A 157 16.02 -29.14 16.54
CA GLY A 157 17.47 -29.27 16.70
C GLY A 157 18.25 -28.51 15.64
N GLU A 158 19.55 -28.35 15.90
CA GLU A 158 20.50 -27.75 14.98
C GLU A 158 20.51 -28.51 13.65
N ILE A 159 20.47 -27.76 12.55
CA ILE A 159 20.62 -28.31 11.19
C ILE A 159 21.94 -27.83 10.58
N GLU A 160 22.45 -28.62 9.64
CA GLU A 160 23.64 -28.25 8.87
C GLU A 160 23.40 -26.90 8.15
N PRO A 161 24.19 -25.85 8.42
CA PRO A 161 24.03 -24.55 7.80
C PRO A 161 24.19 -24.62 6.28
N THR A 162 23.33 -23.93 5.54
CA THR A 162 23.49 -23.75 4.09
C THR A 162 24.46 -22.61 3.79
N GLU A 163 24.92 -22.51 2.53
CA GLU A 163 25.71 -21.35 2.08
C GLU A 163 24.99 -20.01 2.34
N ALA A 164 23.66 -19.98 2.20
CA ALA A 164 22.86 -18.79 2.49
C ALA A 164 22.90 -18.43 3.99
N ASP A 165 22.92 -19.43 4.87
CA ASP A 165 23.01 -19.21 6.32
C ASP A 165 24.37 -18.66 6.72
N PHE A 166 25.46 -19.19 6.14
CA PHE A 166 26.79 -18.63 6.34
C PHE A 166 26.86 -17.16 5.90
N ARG A 167 26.23 -16.81 4.77
CA ARG A 167 26.17 -15.43 4.27
C ARG A 167 25.40 -14.51 5.21
N ARG A 168 24.26 -14.98 5.75
CA ARG A 168 23.48 -14.26 6.76
C ARG A 168 24.31 -14.02 8.03
N LEU A 169 24.89 -15.08 8.59
CA LEU A 169 25.72 -15.01 9.80
C LEU A 169 26.95 -14.12 9.60
N ALA A 170 27.59 -14.17 8.43
CA ALA A 170 28.70 -13.28 8.11
C ALA A 170 28.26 -11.82 8.06
N THR A 171 27.10 -11.54 7.48
CA THR A 171 26.55 -10.17 7.44
C THR A 171 26.25 -9.65 8.85
N GLU A 172 25.73 -10.51 9.73
CA GLU A 172 25.48 -10.20 11.15
C GLU A 172 26.77 -9.95 11.93
N PHE A 173 27.80 -10.79 11.75
CA PHE A 173 29.08 -10.71 12.45
C PHE A 173 29.94 -9.52 11.98
N PHE A 174 30.11 -9.36 10.67
CA PHE A 174 31.00 -8.34 10.10
C PHE A 174 30.33 -6.95 9.96
N GLY A 175 29.00 -6.90 9.89
CA GLY A 175 28.24 -5.67 9.68
C GLY A 175 28.28 -5.17 8.22
N GLN A 176 27.57 -4.06 7.96
CA GLN A 176 27.46 -3.51 6.61
C GLN A 176 28.76 -2.85 6.13
N GLY A 177 29.14 -3.11 4.87
CA GLY A 177 30.30 -2.49 4.21
C GLY A 177 31.59 -3.32 4.26
N VAL A 178 31.58 -4.52 4.85
CA VAL A 178 32.69 -5.48 4.80
C VAL A 178 32.48 -6.47 3.66
N ASP A 179 33.53 -6.76 2.90
CA ASP A 179 33.51 -7.83 1.89
C ASP A 179 33.59 -9.20 2.59
N ILE A 180 32.44 -9.87 2.68
CA ILE A 180 32.29 -11.15 3.37
C ILE A 180 32.69 -12.36 2.51
N GLU A 181 32.75 -12.23 1.18
CA GLU A 181 32.97 -13.37 0.27
C GLU A 181 34.24 -14.17 0.59
N PRO A 182 35.39 -13.54 0.89
CA PRO A 182 36.60 -14.29 1.20
C PRO A 182 36.44 -15.22 2.42
N TYR A 183 35.65 -14.81 3.42
CA TYR A 183 35.40 -15.59 4.64
C TYR A 183 34.37 -16.70 4.41
N ILE A 184 33.36 -16.47 3.57
CA ILE A 184 32.40 -17.49 3.14
C ILE A 184 33.11 -18.59 2.34
N VAL A 185 33.96 -18.22 1.39
CA VAL A 185 34.73 -19.19 0.62
C VAL A 185 35.71 -19.95 1.52
N ALA A 186 36.34 -19.28 2.49
CA ALA A 186 37.23 -19.91 3.45
C ALA A 186 36.50 -20.98 4.28
N ILE A 187 35.36 -20.63 4.90
CA ILE A 187 34.62 -21.53 5.80
C ILE A 187 34.05 -22.74 5.06
N LEU A 188 33.68 -22.58 3.79
CA LEU A 188 33.17 -23.65 2.94
C LEU A 188 34.27 -24.46 2.24
N SER A 189 35.54 -24.09 2.41
CA SER A 189 36.66 -24.80 1.81
C SER A 189 37.00 -26.09 2.55
N ASN A 190 37.77 -26.97 1.91
CA ASN A 190 38.25 -28.20 2.54
C ASN A 190 39.31 -27.98 3.63
N ASP A 191 39.87 -26.77 3.72
CA ASP A 191 40.89 -26.41 4.72
C ASP A 191 40.76 -24.92 5.12
N PRO A 192 39.70 -24.57 5.88
CA PRO A 192 39.41 -23.18 6.25
C PRO A 192 40.57 -22.52 6.99
N TRP A 193 41.28 -23.31 7.80
CA TRP A 193 42.32 -22.84 8.71
C TRP A 193 43.63 -22.45 8.04
N ASN A 194 43.81 -22.78 6.76
CA ASN A 194 44.97 -22.37 5.96
C ASN A 194 44.58 -21.48 4.77
N TYR A 195 43.35 -20.97 4.74
CA TYR A 195 42.85 -20.18 3.60
C TYR A 195 43.49 -18.80 3.52
N PHE A 196 43.67 -18.11 4.65
CA PHE A 196 44.40 -16.85 4.70
C PHE A 196 45.85 -17.06 5.20
N PRO A 197 46.82 -16.28 4.70
CA PRO A 197 48.14 -16.19 5.35
C PRO A 197 48.00 -15.61 6.76
N GLU A 198 48.83 -16.06 7.71
CA GLU A 198 48.80 -15.60 9.11
C GLU A 198 48.68 -14.07 9.22
N GLY A 199 47.71 -13.59 10.01
CA GLY A 199 47.43 -12.17 10.19
C GLY A 199 45.96 -11.87 10.54
N GLU A 200 45.59 -10.60 10.47
CA GLU A 200 44.28 -10.08 10.91
C GLU A 200 43.07 -10.77 10.25
N GLN A 201 43.17 -11.16 8.98
CA GLN A 201 42.11 -11.89 8.27
C GLN A 201 41.92 -13.31 8.81
N GLN A 202 43.00 -13.97 9.23
CA GLN A 202 42.95 -15.30 9.83
C GLN A 202 42.32 -15.24 11.23
N ASP A 203 42.68 -14.23 12.03
CA ASP A 203 42.10 -14.00 13.36
C ASP A 203 40.59 -13.69 13.28
N LEU A 204 40.17 -12.94 12.26
CA LEU A 204 38.77 -12.67 11.97
C LEU A 204 38.02 -13.92 11.52
N LEU A 205 38.64 -14.78 10.71
CA LEU A 205 38.04 -16.06 10.31
C LEU A 205 37.82 -16.97 11.54
N TYR A 206 38.80 -17.05 12.45
CA TYR A 206 38.62 -17.80 13.71
C TYR A 206 37.49 -17.21 14.57
N SER A 207 37.40 -15.89 14.65
CA SER A 207 36.34 -15.23 15.41
C SER A 207 34.96 -15.43 14.77
N PHE A 208 34.90 -15.48 13.44
CA PHE A 208 33.68 -15.77 12.71
C PHE A 208 33.25 -17.24 12.85
N ASP A 209 34.19 -18.19 12.83
CA ASP A 209 33.88 -19.60 13.11
C ASP A 209 33.35 -19.80 14.54
N ASP A 210 34.00 -19.18 15.53
CA ASP A 210 33.49 -19.19 16.91
C ASP A 210 32.09 -18.54 17.00
N TYR A 211 31.85 -17.48 16.22
CA TYR A 211 30.52 -16.88 16.13
C TYR A 211 29.49 -17.86 15.53
N ILE A 212 29.80 -18.54 14.43
CA ILE A 212 28.93 -19.58 13.83
C ILE A 212 28.65 -20.68 14.84
N TYR A 213 29.68 -21.17 15.54
CA TYR A 213 29.55 -22.21 16.56
C TYR A 213 28.59 -21.81 17.69
N ASN A 214 28.58 -20.52 18.05
CA ASN A 214 27.69 -19.98 19.08
C ASN A 214 26.31 -19.52 18.54
N HIS A 215 26.05 -19.59 17.23
CA HIS A 215 24.78 -19.19 16.59
C HIS A 215 24.27 -20.33 15.68
N PRO A 216 23.81 -21.45 16.28
CA PRO A 216 23.35 -22.61 15.52
C PRO A 216 22.17 -22.25 14.61
N VAL A 217 22.14 -22.87 13.42
CA VAL A 217 21.03 -22.70 12.48
C VAL A 217 19.89 -23.63 12.90
N LEU A 218 18.74 -23.03 13.17
CA LEU A 218 17.50 -23.73 13.49
C LEU A 218 16.56 -23.70 12.29
N PRO A 219 15.74 -24.75 12.08
CA PRO A 219 14.67 -24.68 11.09
C PRO A 219 13.60 -23.66 11.52
N PRO A 220 13.06 -22.84 10.59
CA PRO A 220 12.10 -21.82 10.94
C PRO A 220 10.73 -22.42 11.33
N LEU A 221 10.12 -21.89 12.39
CA LEU A 221 8.73 -22.13 12.71
C LEU A 221 7.84 -21.30 11.77
N LEU A 222 7.08 -21.98 10.94
CA LEU A 222 6.11 -21.37 10.02
C LEU A 222 4.78 -21.06 10.73
N PRO A 223 3.91 -20.23 10.14
CA PRO A 223 2.55 -20.07 10.63
C PRO A 223 1.81 -21.43 10.76
N GLY A 224 1.02 -21.56 11.82
CA GLY A 224 0.27 -22.78 12.16
C GLY A 224 0.03 -22.94 13.66
N SER A 225 -0.73 -23.98 14.01
CA SER A 225 -0.94 -24.39 15.40
C SER A 225 0.08 -25.44 15.82
N TYR A 226 0.57 -25.31 17.05
CA TYR A 226 1.65 -26.13 17.59
C TYR A 226 1.32 -26.57 19.02
N THR A 227 1.84 -27.72 19.42
CA THR A 227 1.88 -28.16 20.82
C THR A 227 3.32 -28.50 21.19
N LEU A 228 3.88 -27.78 22.15
CA LEU A 228 5.11 -28.18 22.84
C LEU A 228 4.75 -29.19 23.91
N VAL A 229 5.37 -30.36 23.86
CA VAL A 229 5.25 -31.40 24.88
C VAL A 229 6.56 -31.45 25.67
N SER A 230 6.46 -31.47 26.99
CA SER A 230 7.61 -31.60 27.89
C SER A 230 7.38 -32.80 28.81
N SER A 231 8.32 -33.74 28.82
CA SER A 231 8.19 -34.99 29.58
C SER A 231 9.36 -35.15 30.55
N GLU A 232 9.05 -35.30 31.85
CA GLU A 232 10.03 -35.59 32.90
C GLU A 232 10.05 -37.09 33.22
N ASN A 233 11.21 -37.72 33.04
CA ASN A 233 11.43 -39.14 33.35
C ASN A 233 12.36 -39.30 34.56
N ILE A 234 11.96 -40.10 35.55
CA ILE A 234 12.78 -40.38 36.74
C ILE A 234 13.85 -41.43 36.40
N LEU A 235 15.13 -41.10 36.61
CA LEU A 235 16.23 -42.07 36.58
C LEU A 235 16.29 -42.83 37.92
N ALA A 236 15.47 -43.86 38.10
CA ALA A 236 15.50 -44.67 39.32
C ALA A 236 16.63 -45.73 39.29
N VAL A 237 17.63 -45.62 40.17
CA VAL A 237 18.49 -46.75 40.58
C VAL A 237 17.82 -47.43 41.78
N SER A 238 17.33 -48.66 41.60
CA SER A 238 16.52 -49.36 42.60
C SER A 238 17.20 -49.50 43.97
N LYS A 239 16.52 -49.13 45.07
CA LYS A 239 16.82 -49.69 46.41
C LYS A 239 15.96 -50.94 46.62
N LEU A 240 16.56 -52.12 46.49
CA LEU A 240 15.89 -53.40 46.76
C LEU A 240 15.59 -53.58 48.26
N ASN A 241 14.35 -53.97 48.60
CA ASN A 241 13.97 -54.41 49.95
C ASN A 241 14.56 -55.80 50.27
N TRP A 242 14.69 -56.16 51.55
CA TRP A 242 15.49 -57.31 51.98
C TRP A 242 15.03 -58.68 51.43
N TYR A 243 13.73 -58.88 51.21
CA TYR A 243 13.19 -60.10 50.59
C TYR A 243 13.42 -60.15 49.06
N GLN A 244 13.45 -59.00 48.39
CA GLN A 244 13.76 -58.90 46.95
C GLN A 244 15.24 -59.17 46.67
N LYS A 245 16.14 -58.82 47.60
CA LYS A 245 17.57 -59.20 47.54
C LYS A 245 17.79 -60.72 47.60
N LEU A 246 16.92 -61.46 48.29
CA LEU A 246 17.01 -62.92 48.42
C LEU A 246 16.52 -63.64 47.15
N PHE A 247 15.53 -63.09 46.45
CA PHE A 247 15.04 -63.64 45.18
C PHE A 247 15.96 -63.32 44.00
N ALA A 248 16.60 -62.16 43.99
CA ALA A 248 17.55 -61.76 42.95
C ALA A 248 18.83 -62.64 42.87
N SER A 249 19.18 -63.37 43.95
CA SER A 249 20.30 -64.32 43.93
C SER A 249 19.95 -65.70 43.33
N LEU A 250 18.67 -65.99 43.13
CA LEU A 250 18.19 -67.30 42.66
C LEU A 250 17.80 -67.28 41.17
N ILE A 251 17.43 -66.12 40.61
CA ILE A 251 17.17 -65.92 39.18
C ILE A 251 17.59 -64.48 38.81
N PRO A 252 18.59 -64.26 37.93
CA PRO A 252 18.96 -62.91 37.49
C PRO A 252 17.86 -62.39 36.57
N THR A 253 16.93 -61.63 37.13
CA THR A 253 15.92 -60.89 36.38
C THR A 253 16.00 -59.44 36.81
N VAL A 254 16.55 -58.60 35.91
CA VAL A 254 16.56 -57.16 36.06
C VAL A 254 15.10 -56.69 35.97
N HIS A 255 14.56 -56.20 37.09
CA HIS A 255 13.25 -55.56 37.11
C HIS A 255 13.50 -54.05 37.19
N ALA A 256 13.43 -53.37 36.05
CA ALA A 256 13.26 -51.92 36.00
C ALA A 256 11.75 -51.65 36.04
N GLN A 257 11.30 -50.88 37.02
CA GLN A 257 9.93 -50.35 37.07
C GLN A 257 10.11 -48.83 36.86
N SER A 258 9.66 -48.29 35.72
CA SER A 258 9.58 -46.85 35.52
C SER A 258 8.23 -46.37 36.07
N ASP A 259 8.25 -45.32 36.89
CA ASP A 259 7.04 -44.54 37.16
C ASP A 259 6.59 -43.88 35.84
N GLU A 260 5.28 -43.64 35.69
CA GLU A 260 4.71 -42.90 34.55
C GLU A 260 5.35 -41.50 34.47
N PRO A 261 5.79 -41.04 33.29
CA PRO A 261 6.43 -39.73 33.15
C PRO A 261 5.43 -38.60 33.43
N ASN A 262 5.90 -37.51 34.05
CA ASN A 262 5.10 -36.29 34.10
C ASN A 262 5.16 -35.61 32.73
N THR A 263 4.02 -35.47 32.08
CA THR A 263 3.87 -34.78 30.80
C THR A 263 3.17 -33.43 31.00
N PHE A 264 3.69 -32.39 30.36
CA PHE A 264 3.15 -31.03 30.31
C PHE A 264 3.01 -30.58 28.87
N THR A 265 1.97 -29.82 28.56
CA THR A 265 1.74 -29.29 27.21
C THR A 265 1.60 -27.76 27.19
N ILE A 266 2.05 -27.13 26.10
CA ILE A 266 1.73 -25.73 25.77
C ILE A 266 1.25 -25.72 24.33
N THR A 267 -0.03 -25.42 24.12
CA THR A 267 -0.62 -25.30 22.78
C THR A 267 -0.70 -23.84 22.38
N PHE A 268 -0.31 -23.50 21.15
CA PHE A 268 -0.30 -22.11 20.69
C PHE A 268 -0.48 -22.03 19.18
N THR A 269 -0.79 -20.84 18.68
CA THR A 269 -0.89 -20.59 17.23
C THR A 269 0.02 -19.44 16.83
N LEU A 270 0.87 -19.71 15.84
CA LEU A 270 1.66 -18.71 15.14
C LEU A 270 0.87 -18.22 13.93
N ILE A 271 0.58 -16.92 13.90
CA ILE A 271 -0.15 -16.24 12.83
C ILE A 271 0.87 -15.50 11.99
N ALA A 272 0.77 -15.62 10.67
CA ALA A 272 1.55 -14.79 9.77
C ALA A 272 1.22 -13.32 10.03
N GLU A 273 2.23 -12.48 10.15
CA GLU A 273 2.07 -11.03 10.07
C GLU A 273 1.31 -10.73 8.78
N PRO A 274 0.17 -10.03 8.84
CA PRO A 274 -0.58 -9.73 7.65
C PRO A 274 0.36 -8.97 6.71
N ALA A 275 0.46 -9.43 5.47
CA ALA A 275 1.17 -8.70 4.44
C ALA A 275 0.69 -7.22 4.46
N PRO A 276 1.58 -6.24 4.23
CA PRO A 276 1.13 -4.87 4.02
C PRO A 276 -0.01 -4.90 3.01
N PRO A 277 -1.07 -4.12 3.25
CA PRO A 277 -2.37 -4.44 2.69
C PRO A 277 -2.31 -4.53 1.17
N THR A 278 -2.88 -5.61 0.64
CA THR A 278 -2.88 -5.91 -0.80
C THR A 278 -4.03 -5.23 -1.56
N GLY A 279 -4.82 -4.37 -0.89
CA GLY A 279 -5.81 -3.49 -1.50
C GLY A 279 -5.18 -2.20 -2.04
N ALA A 280 -5.71 -1.65 -3.13
CA ALA A 280 -5.21 -0.40 -3.67
C ALA A 280 -5.58 0.77 -2.76
N SER A 281 -4.73 1.81 -2.76
CA SER A 281 -4.96 3.02 -1.98
C SER A 281 -6.25 3.71 -2.38
N SER A 282 -6.94 4.27 -1.38
CA SER A 282 -8.06 5.18 -1.60
C SER A 282 -7.61 6.38 -2.43
N VAL A 283 -8.54 6.96 -3.19
CA VAL A 283 -8.20 8.00 -4.17
C VAL A 283 -8.70 9.36 -3.72
N LEU A 284 -7.79 10.33 -3.57
CA LEU A 284 -8.16 11.74 -3.42
C LEU A 284 -8.07 12.45 -4.77
N PHE A 285 -9.22 12.83 -5.30
CA PHE A 285 -9.32 13.56 -6.56
C PHE A 285 -9.29 15.07 -6.36
N LEU A 286 -8.38 15.75 -7.08
CA LEU A 286 -8.18 17.19 -7.01
C LEU A 286 -8.61 17.84 -8.34
N PRO A 287 -9.71 18.61 -8.37
CA PRO A 287 -10.25 19.21 -9.58
C PRO A 287 -9.36 20.35 -10.12
N GLY A 288 -9.59 20.74 -11.38
CA GLY A 288 -8.89 21.84 -12.03
C GLY A 288 -9.44 23.22 -11.70
N ILE A 289 -8.83 24.24 -12.33
CA ILE A 289 -9.32 25.63 -12.26
C ILE A 289 -10.77 25.67 -12.77
N GLN A 290 -11.64 26.43 -12.10
CA GLN A 290 -13.06 26.54 -12.47
C GLN A 290 -13.87 25.24 -12.39
N ALA A 291 -13.35 24.19 -11.76
CA ALA A 291 -14.01 22.88 -11.75
C ALA A 291 -14.60 22.50 -10.38
N SER A 292 -14.67 23.46 -9.46
CA SER A 292 -15.52 23.42 -8.26
C SER A 292 -16.63 24.46 -8.37
N ARG A 293 -17.82 24.16 -7.85
CA ARG A 293 -18.92 25.13 -7.79
C ARG A 293 -18.69 26.14 -6.67
N LEU A 294 -19.04 27.39 -6.94
CA LEU A 294 -18.92 28.47 -5.97
C LEU A 294 -20.30 29.07 -5.70
N TYR A 295 -20.61 29.24 -4.43
CA TYR A 295 -21.90 29.68 -3.95
C TYR A 295 -21.74 30.89 -3.05
N THR A 296 -22.81 31.67 -2.91
CA THR A 296 -22.93 32.71 -1.89
C THR A 296 -24.33 32.68 -1.29
N LYS A 297 -24.51 33.30 -0.12
CA LYS A 297 -25.83 33.52 0.48
C LYS A 297 -26.11 35.01 0.52
N ASN A 298 -27.30 35.40 0.06
CA ASN A 298 -27.74 36.78 0.23
C ASN A 298 -28.14 37.08 1.69
N ILE A 299 -28.50 38.33 1.98
CA ILE A 299 -28.88 38.78 3.34
C ILE A 299 -30.06 38.02 3.96
N LEU A 300 -30.86 37.30 3.15
CA LEU A 300 -31.97 36.46 3.61
C LEU A 300 -31.57 34.99 3.78
N GLY A 301 -30.28 34.66 3.59
CA GLY A 301 -29.76 33.30 3.64
C GLY A 301 -30.11 32.45 2.42
N ILE A 302 -30.64 33.06 1.34
CA ILE A 302 -30.96 32.33 0.11
C ILE A 302 -29.66 32.15 -0.67
N GLU A 303 -29.34 30.90 -0.97
CA GLU A 303 -28.17 30.49 -1.72
C GLU A 303 -28.30 30.84 -3.21
N ASP A 304 -27.19 31.27 -3.80
CA ASP A 304 -27.02 31.52 -5.23
C ASP A 304 -25.73 30.84 -5.70
N GLU A 305 -25.78 30.13 -6.84
CA GLU A 305 -24.61 29.50 -7.48
C GLU A 305 -23.94 30.54 -8.38
N LEU A 306 -22.78 31.04 -7.95
CA LEU A 306 -21.98 32.00 -8.71
C LEU A 306 -21.16 31.33 -9.82
N TRP A 307 -20.79 30.07 -9.60
CA TRP A 307 -20.11 29.23 -10.57
C TRP A 307 -20.67 27.81 -10.49
N VAL A 308 -21.25 27.25 -11.55
CA VAL A 308 -21.23 27.69 -12.96
C VAL A 308 -22.26 28.79 -13.21
N PRO A 309 -21.87 29.95 -13.77
CA PRO A 309 -22.71 31.13 -13.80
C PRO A 309 -23.89 30.94 -14.75
N ASN A 310 -25.03 31.52 -14.40
CA ASN A 310 -26.17 31.63 -15.29
C ASN A 310 -26.21 33.02 -15.97
N ASN A 311 -25.53 34.02 -15.42
CA ASN A 311 -25.39 35.34 -16.02
C ASN A 311 -24.09 36.08 -15.63
N ASN A 312 -23.85 37.27 -16.21
CA ASN A 312 -22.63 38.05 -15.97
C ASN A 312 -22.55 38.67 -14.55
N ASN A 313 -23.67 38.89 -13.87
CA ASN A 313 -23.67 39.40 -12.49
C ASN A 313 -23.11 38.37 -11.51
N ASP A 314 -23.40 37.09 -11.72
CA ASP A 314 -22.84 35.98 -10.91
C ASP A 314 -21.31 36.05 -10.94
N VAL A 315 -20.75 36.19 -12.14
CA VAL A 315 -19.30 36.31 -12.32
C VAL A 315 -18.75 37.59 -11.68
N ARG A 316 -19.47 38.72 -11.75
CA ARG A 316 -19.04 39.95 -11.05
C ARG A 316 -18.97 39.79 -9.53
N GLN A 317 -19.80 38.92 -8.95
CA GLN A 317 -19.77 38.63 -7.52
C GLN A 317 -18.55 37.79 -7.12
N LEU A 318 -17.88 37.13 -8.07
CA LEU A 318 -16.61 36.42 -7.84
C LEU A 318 -15.39 37.36 -7.72
N ALA A 319 -15.60 38.67 -7.75
CA ALA A 319 -14.52 39.66 -7.69
C ALA A 319 -13.63 39.49 -6.45
N MET A 320 -12.35 39.75 -6.65
CA MET A 320 -11.35 39.81 -5.59
C MET A 320 -10.76 41.22 -5.51
N THR A 321 -10.34 41.58 -4.30
CA THR A 321 -9.58 42.80 -4.01
C THR A 321 -8.23 42.77 -4.73
N SER A 322 -7.56 43.92 -4.84
CA SER A 322 -6.21 44.00 -5.43
C SER A 322 -5.15 43.17 -4.68
N ALA A 323 -5.45 42.70 -3.46
CA ALA A 323 -4.60 41.80 -2.68
C ALA A 323 -5.00 40.32 -2.84
N GLY A 324 -5.83 39.97 -3.84
CA GLY A 324 -6.21 38.58 -4.09
C GLY A 324 -7.12 37.97 -3.02
N ARG A 325 -7.91 38.79 -2.30
CA ARG A 325 -8.89 38.32 -1.31
C ARG A 325 -10.32 38.51 -1.80
N SER A 326 -11.21 37.54 -1.56
CA SER A 326 -12.61 37.59 -2.01
C SER A 326 -13.32 38.84 -1.47
N VAL A 327 -14.10 39.52 -2.33
CA VAL A 327 -14.94 40.66 -1.93
C VAL A 327 -16.22 40.19 -1.23
N GLY A 328 -16.77 39.05 -1.68
CA GLY A 328 -17.97 38.43 -1.12
C GLY A 328 -17.66 37.23 -0.23
N ASP A 329 -18.65 36.85 0.58
CA ASP A 329 -18.65 35.59 1.32
C ASP A 329 -19.03 34.45 0.38
N ILE A 330 -18.04 33.63 0.04
CA ILE A 330 -18.14 32.59 -1.00
C ILE A 330 -17.60 31.29 -0.43
N TYR A 331 -18.31 30.21 -0.73
CA TYR A 331 -17.97 28.85 -0.31
C TYR A 331 -18.19 27.86 -1.46
N THR A 332 -17.64 26.66 -1.30
CA THR A 332 -17.84 25.52 -2.20
C THR A 332 -18.61 24.40 -1.50
N LYS A 333 -19.06 23.40 -2.27
CA LYS A 333 -19.70 22.18 -1.76
C LYS A 333 -19.28 20.95 -2.55
N ASP A 334 -19.10 21.12 -3.86
CA ASP A 334 -18.96 20.04 -4.81
C ASP A 334 -18.12 20.44 -6.03
N ILE A 335 -17.59 19.42 -6.70
CA ILE A 335 -16.96 19.56 -8.01
C ILE A 335 -18.00 19.63 -9.13
N VAL A 336 -17.64 20.24 -10.26
CA VAL A 336 -18.52 20.31 -11.42
C VAL A 336 -18.61 18.92 -12.08
N GLY A 337 -19.66 18.16 -11.76
CA GLY A 337 -19.93 16.87 -12.41
C GLY A 337 -20.40 17.03 -13.86
N SER A 338 -21.38 17.90 -14.09
CA SER A 338 -21.87 18.25 -15.43
C SER A 338 -22.35 19.70 -15.50
N VAL A 339 -22.47 20.23 -16.72
CA VAL A 339 -23.01 21.57 -16.98
C VAL A 339 -24.14 21.45 -18.00
N PHE A 340 -25.31 22.00 -17.64
CA PHE A 340 -26.48 21.98 -18.51
C PHE A 340 -26.17 22.64 -19.86
N GLY A 341 -26.39 21.91 -20.96
CA GLY A 341 -26.11 22.39 -22.33
C GLY A 341 -24.65 22.30 -22.78
N LEU A 342 -23.69 21.95 -21.90
CA LEU A 342 -22.27 21.77 -22.25
C LEU A 342 -21.75 20.34 -22.02
N GLY A 343 -22.45 19.52 -21.22
CA GLY A 343 -22.17 18.09 -21.08
C GLY A 343 -21.49 17.70 -19.76
N SER A 344 -20.92 16.48 -19.72
CA SER A 344 -20.19 15.94 -18.58
C SER A 344 -18.83 16.60 -18.45
N VAL A 345 -18.46 16.97 -17.22
CA VAL A 345 -17.12 17.45 -16.87
C VAL A 345 -16.42 16.35 -16.08
N TYR A 346 -16.75 16.14 -14.80
CA TYR A 346 -16.19 15.06 -13.99
C TYR A 346 -17.09 13.85 -13.78
N ALA A 347 -18.35 13.85 -14.24
CA ALA A 347 -19.24 12.70 -14.03
C ALA A 347 -18.65 11.36 -14.54
N GLY A 348 -17.88 11.39 -15.63
CA GLY A 348 -17.20 10.20 -16.15
C GLY A 348 -16.10 9.65 -15.23
N ILE A 349 -15.23 10.51 -14.69
CA ILE A 349 -14.15 10.07 -13.79
C ILE A 349 -14.68 9.71 -12.40
N SER A 350 -15.69 10.43 -11.90
CA SER A 350 -16.40 10.06 -10.67
C SER A 350 -17.04 8.68 -10.82
N GLY A 351 -17.75 8.42 -11.93
CA GLY A 351 -18.32 7.11 -12.19
C GLY A 351 -17.26 6.00 -12.35
N TYR A 352 -16.07 6.32 -12.85
CA TYR A 352 -14.95 5.37 -12.86
C TYR A 352 -14.50 5.01 -11.44
N PHE A 353 -14.32 5.98 -10.56
CA PHE A 353 -13.95 5.71 -9.16
C PHE A 353 -15.08 5.03 -8.36
N ASP A 354 -16.33 5.41 -8.59
CA ASP A 354 -17.50 4.72 -8.01
C ASP A 354 -17.50 3.23 -8.39
N ASN A 355 -17.14 2.90 -9.63
CA ASN A 355 -17.01 1.51 -10.06
C ASN A 355 -15.83 0.80 -9.37
N LEU A 356 -14.70 1.49 -9.14
CA LEU A 356 -13.58 0.90 -8.40
C LEU A 356 -13.98 0.55 -6.96
N VAL A 357 -14.74 1.41 -6.29
CA VAL A 357 -15.29 1.13 -4.95
C VAL A 357 -16.31 -0.01 -5.00
N ALA A 358 -17.24 0.02 -5.96
CA ALA A 358 -18.26 -1.02 -6.12
C ALA A 358 -17.67 -2.41 -6.46
N GLU A 359 -16.50 -2.43 -7.11
CA GLU A 359 -15.73 -3.64 -7.41
C GLU A 359 -14.74 -4.02 -6.29
N GLU A 360 -14.76 -3.31 -5.15
CA GLU A 360 -13.86 -3.52 -4.00
C GLU A 360 -12.37 -3.46 -4.38
N LYS A 361 -12.02 -2.63 -5.37
CA LYS A 361 -10.63 -2.41 -5.80
C LYS A 361 -9.91 -1.38 -4.96
N ILE A 362 -10.65 -0.39 -4.48
CA ILE A 362 -10.20 0.62 -3.50
C ILE A 362 -11.27 0.71 -2.41
N ALA A 363 -10.86 1.01 -1.18
CA ALA A 363 -11.80 1.19 -0.08
C ALA A 363 -12.77 2.37 -0.31
N ASP A 364 -12.23 3.53 -0.72
CA ASP A 364 -13.04 4.73 -0.98
C ASP A 364 -12.35 5.73 -1.94
N TRP A 365 -13.10 6.74 -2.38
CA TRP A 365 -12.56 7.93 -3.02
C TRP A 365 -13.32 9.19 -2.60
N GLU A 366 -12.62 10.32 -2.51
CA GLU A 366 -13.25 11.62 -2.27
C GLU A 366 -12.71 12.66 -3.26
N SER A 367 -13.55 13.64 -3.63
CA SER A 367 -13.12 14.84 -4.34
C SER A 367 -12.94 16.01 -3.37
N PHE A 368 -11.80 16.68 -3.43
CA PHE A 368 -11.61 17.92 -2.68
C PHE A 368 -12.00 19.13 -3.53
N ALA A 369 -13.25 19.59 -3.41
CA ALA A 369 -13.67 20.85 -4.00
C ALA A 369 -13.01 22.02 -3.27
N TYR A 370 -12.59 23.04 -4.00
CA TYR A 370 -11.89 24.21 -3.46
C TYR A 370 -12.20 25.48 -4.24
N ASP A 371 -11.98 26.64 -3.61
CA ASP A 371 -12.13 27.93 -4.26
C ASP A 371 -10.91 28.24 -5.14
N TRP A 372 -11.02 27.81 -6.40
CA TRP A 372 -10.00 27.91 -7.45
C TRP A 372 -9.58 29.34 -7.80
N ARG A 373 -10.20 30.36 -7.20
CA ARG A 373 -9.78 31.76 -7.34
C ARG A 373 -8.50 32.06 -6.56
N TYR A 374 -8.31 31.38 -5.43
CA TYR A 374 -7.14 31.54 -4.57
C TYR A 374 -5.92 30.80 -5.13
N ASP A 375 -4.77 31.14 -4.56
CA ASP A 375 -3.54 30.43 -4.79
C ASP A 375 -3.59 29.04 -4.14
N VAL A 376 -2.89 28.05 -4.72
CA VAL A 376 -2.90 26.67 -4.22
C VAL A 376 -2.23 26.52 -2.86
N GLU A 377 -1.28 27.39 -2.50
CA GLU A 377 -0.68 27.44 -1.16
C GLU A 377 -1.69 27.88 -0.10
N ASP A 378 -2.44 28.95 -0.37
CA ASP A 378 -3.52 29.41 0.52
C ASP A 378 -4.59 28.32 0.69
N ILE A 379 -4.94 27.60 -0.38
CA ILE A 379 -5.95 26.52 -0.32
C ILE A 379 -5.51 25.40 0.63
N VAL A 380 -4.24 24.98 0.60
CA VAL A 380 -3.73 23.91 1.46
C VAL A 380 -3.56 24.40 2.90
N THR A 381 -3.00 25.60 3.10
CA THR A 381 -2.61 26.10 4.41
C THR A 381 -3.75 26.78 5.18
N GLU A 382 -4.63 27.51 4.50
CA GLU A 382 -5.79 28.17 5.11
C GLU A 382 -7.06 27.31 5.06
N GLY A 383 -7.09 26.25 4.25
CA GLY A 383 -8.23 25.36 4.07
C GLY A 383 -9.33 25.94 3.16
N ALA A 384 -10.20 25.06 2.66
CA ALA A 384 -11.31 25.44 1.77
C ALA A 384 -12.59 25.72 2.58
N GLN A 385 -13.24 26.86 2.33
CA GLN A 385 -14.53 27.18 2.94
C GLN A 385 -15.65 26.39 2.26
N TYR A 386 -16.27 25.47 3.01
CA TYR A 386 -17.49 24.77 2.66
C TYR A 386 -18.71 25.46 3.29
N GLU A 387 -19.92 25.06 2.91
CA GLU A 387 -21.16 25.70 3.40
C GLU A 387 -21.26 25.77 4.93
N THR A 388 -20.85 24.71 5.62
CA THR A 388 -21.01 24.57 7.07
C THR A 388 -19.70 24.49 7.84
N GLU A 389 -18.58 24.34 7.15
CA GLU A 389 -17.28 24.07 7.76
C GLU A 389 -16.12 24.59 6.90
N ARG A 390 -14.92 24.56 7.46
CA ARG A 390 -13.68 24.76 6.71
C ARG A 390 -12.98 23.41 6.65
N LYS A 391 -12.81 22.87 5.44
CA LYS A 391 -12.14 21.59 5.21
C LYS A 391 -10.64 21.81 4.97
N TYR A 392 -9.81 21.11 5.73
CA TYR A 392 -8.36 21.07 5.53
C TYR A 392 -7.99 19.80 4.78
N VAL A 393 -7.28 19.95 3.65
CA VAL A 393 -6.97 18.82 2.77
C VAL A 393 -6.00 17.82 3.40
N LEU A 394 -5.12 18.28 4.30
CA LEU A 394 -4.18 17.39 5.01
C LEU A 394 -4.91 16.48 6.01
N ASP A 395 -5.88 17.03 6.75
CA ASP A 395 -6.75 16.24 7.64
C ASP A 395 -7.57 15.21 6.84
N LEU A 396 -8.03 15.60 5.65
CA LEU A 396 -8.72 14.69 4.74
C LEU A 396 -7.81 13.55 4.30
N VAL A 397 -6.58 13.83 3.84
CA VAL A 397 -5.59 12.80 3.49
C VAL A 397 -5.35 11.83 4.64
N GLU A 398 -5.15 12.33 5.86
CA GLU A 398 -4.95 11.49 7.04
C GLU A 398 -6.15 10.58 7.33
N SER A 399 -7.36 11.13 7.27
CA SER A 399 -8.59 10.37 7.49
C SER A 399 -8.80 9.28 6.42
N MET A 400 -8.53 9.61 5.15
CA MET A 400 -8.64 8.67 4.04
C MET A 400 -7.57 7.59 4.13
N ALA A 401 -6.34 7.93 4.48
CA ALA A 401 -5.26 6.96 4.68
C ALA A 401 -5.60 5.96 5.78
N GLN A 402 -6.18 6.41 6.90
CA GLN A 402 -6.61 5.53 8.00
C GLN A 402 -7.75 4.58 7.60
N ALA A 403 -8.63 5.01 6.71
CA ALA A 403 -9.75 4.20 6.21
C ALA A 403 -9.38 3.35 4.98
N SER A 404 -8.25 3.63 4.34
CA SER A 404 -7.78 2.97 3.13
C SER A 404 -7.27 1.57 3.43
N ASP A 405 -7.52 0.63 2.51
CA ASP A 405 -7.00 -0.72 2.63
C ASP A 405 -5.50 -0.70 2.80
N SER A 406 -4.75 0.04 1.95
CA SER A 406 -3.28 0.16 1.96
C SER A 406 -2.69 0.96 3.12
N GLY A 407 -3.52 1.64 3.92
CA GLY A 407 -3.04 2.67 4.86
C GLY A 407 -2.54 3.95 4.17
N LYS A 408 -2.74 4.09 2.85
CA LYS A 408 -2.24 5.21 2.02
C LYS A 408 -3.31 5.77 1.09
N VAL A 409 -3.02 6.92 0.49
CA VAL A 409 -3.88 7.63 -0.47
C VAL A 409 -3.13 7.87 -1.78
N SER A 410 -3.81 7.65 -2.90
CA SER A 410 -3.35 8.07 -4.23
C SER A 410 -3.92 9.46 -4.56
N LEU A 411 -3.05 10.43 -4.84
CA LEU A 411 -3.47 11.77 -5.27
C LEU A 411 -3.67 11.79 -6.79
N VAL A 412 -4.86 12.17 -7.26
CA VAL A 412 -5.14 12.34 -8.69
C VAL A 412 -5.50 13.79 -8.97
N GLY A 413 -4.55 14.55 -9.49
CA GLY A 413 -4.71 15.98 -9.78
C GLY A 413 -4.97 16.25 -11.26
N HIS A 414 -6.11 16.87 -11.57
CA HIS A 414 -6.41 17.33 -12.93
C HIS A 414 -6.09 18.82 -13.11
N SER A 415 -5.38 19.17 -14.18
CA SER A 415 -5.05 20.56 -14.52
C SER A 415 -4.43 21.28 -13.30
N ASN A 416 -5.03 22.38 -12.82
CA ASN A 416 -4.60 23.11 -11.62
C ASN A 416 -4.55 22.23 -10.35
N GLY A 417 -5.38 21.19 -10.26
CA GLY A 417 -5.35 20.23 -9.15
C GLY A 417 -4.02 19.49 -9.04
N GLY A 418 -3.24 19.38 -10.11
CA GLY A 418 -1.87 18.89 -10.04
C GLY A 418 -0.90 19.85 -9.36
N LEU A 419 -1.08 21.17 -9.52
CA LEU A 419 -0.30 22.16 -8.76
C LEU A 419 -0.67 22.09 -7.27
N LEU A 420 -1.96 21.93 -6.96
CA LEU A 420 -2.44 21.69 -5.60
C LEU A 420 -1.83 20.43 -4.98
N ALA A 421 -1.75 19.32 -5.74
CA ALA A 421 -1.12 18.09 -5.28
C ALA A 421 0.34 18.29 -4.84
N LYS A 422 1.13 19.09 -5.57
CA LYS A 422 2.51 19.38 -5.21
C LYS A 422 2.63 20.15 -3.89
N VAL A 423 1.73 21.10 -3.65
CA VAL A 423 1.68 21.82 -2.37
C VAL A 423 1.28 20.88 -1.24
N ILE A 424 0.27 20.02 -1.45
CA ILE A 424 -0.12 19.00 -0.47
C ILE A 424 1.08 18.13 -0.09
N MET A 425 1.81 17.60 -1.09
CA MET A 425 3.01 16.80 -0.84
C MET A 425 4.07 17.58 -0.07
N THR A 426 4.33 18.84 -0.47
CA THR A 426 5.30 19.69 0.23
C THR A 426 4.94 19.90 1.70
N GLU A 427 3.65 20.11 2.01
CA GLU A 427 3.21 20.26 3.40
C GLU A 427 3.23 18.93 4.18
N LEU A 428 2.89 17.80 3.55
CA LEU A 428 3.02 16.48 4.19
C LEU A 428 4.48 16.16 4.53
N GLU A 429 5.43 16.45 3.62
CA GLU A 429 6.87 16.28 3.87
C GLU A 429 7.35 17.16 5.03
N LYS A 430 6.90 18.42 5.13
CA LYS A 430 7.21 19.30 6.27
C LYS A 430 6.70 18.72 7.60
N LEU A 431 5.63 17.94 7.57
CA LEU A 431 5.03 17.29 8.72
C LEU A 431 5.58 15.87 9.00
N GLY A 432 6.44 15.32 8.13
CA GLY A 432 6.91 13.93 8.20
C GLY A 432 5.79 12.91 7.96
N LYS A 433 4.82 13.26 7.10
CA LYS A 433 3.62 12.47 6.78
C LYS A 433 3.53 12.11 5.29
N GLU A 434 4.61 12.28 4.53
CA GLU A 434 4.68 11.96 3.12
C GLU A 434 4.42 10.47 2.82
N ASP A 435 4.70 9.59 3.78
CA ASP A 435 4.47 8.14 3.67
C ASP A 435 2.98 7.75 3.59
N LEU A 436 2.08 8.70 3.88
CA LEU A 436 0.63 8.53 3.68
C LEU A 436 0.23 8.51 2.21
N ILE A 437 1.12 8.92 1.30
CA ILE A 437 0.87 8.95 -0.14
C ILE A 437 1.65 7.83 -0.82
N ASP A 438 0.99 7.07 -1.70
CA ASP A 438 1.64 6.03 -2.50
C ASP A 438 2.00 6.53 -3.91
N GLN A 439 1.15 7.38 -4.49
CA GLN A 439 1.36 7.93 -5.82
C GLN A 439 0.69 9.29 -6.02
N VAL A 440 1.25 10.03 -6.98
CA VAL A 440 0.68 11.27 -7.51
C VAL A 440 0.50 11.13 -9.02
N VAL A 441 -0.74 11.26 -9.49
CA VAL A 441 -1.12 11.23 -10.89
C VAL A 441 -1.48 12.64 -11.36
N PHE A 442 -0.67 13.20 -12.24
CA PHE A 442 -0.88 14.49 -12.90
C PHE A 442 -1.62 14.30 -14.22
N LEU A 443 -2.91 14.63 -14.24
CA LEU A 443 -3.74 14.59 -15.44
C LEU A 443 -3.77 15.96 -16.10
N ALA A 444 -3.08 16.13 -17.24
CA ALA A 444 -3.01 17.38 -17.98
C ALA A 444 -2.64 18.62 -17.12
N SER A 445 -1.78 18.41 -16.12
CA SER A 445 -1.39 19.47 -15.19
C SER A 445 -0.40 20.43 -15.85
N PRO A 446 -0.64 21.75 -15.87
CA PRO A 446 0.27 22.71 -16.51
C PRO A 446 1.50 22.96 -15.62
N GLN A 447 2.42 21.98 -15.55
CA GLN A 447 3.56 21.99 -14.62
C GLN A 447 4.41 23.25 -14.74
N THR A 448 4.58 23.77 -15.96
CA THR A 448 5.34 24.99 -16.26
C THR A 448 4.45 26.13 -16.77
N GLY A 449 3.13 26.02 -16.59
CA GLY A 449 2.14 27.00 -17.06
C GLY A 449 1.69 26.79 -18.51
N THR A 450 0.79 27.64 -19.00
CA THR A 450 0.22 27.57 -20.35
C THR A 450 0.16 28.94 -21.03
N PRO A 451 0.60 29.06 -22.30
CA PRO A 451 0.45 30.30 -23.07
C PRO A 451 -0.98 30.81 -23.17
N LYS A 452 -2.00 29.93 -23.14
CA LYS A 452 -3.42 30.33 -23.16
C LYS A 452 -3.80 31.23 -21.98
N ALA A 453 -3.13 31.11 -20.83
CA ALA A 453 -3.37 31.96 -19.66
C ALA A 453 -3.05 33.43 -19.95
N ILE A 454 -2.05 33.73 -20.81
CA ILE A 454 -1.72 35.09 -21.24
C ILE A 454 -2.93 35.76 -21.91
N GLY A 455 -3.54 35.06 -22.88
CA GLY A 455 -4.72 35.58 -23.58
C GLY A 455 -5.95 35.67 -22.68
N SER A 456 -6.12 34.71 -21.78
CA SER A 456 -7.23 34.71 -20.80
C SER A 456 -7.13 35.94 -19.90
N LEU A 457 -5.97 36.16 -19.28
CA LEU A 457 -5.72 37.28 -18.36
C LEU A 457 -5.80 38.65 -19.06
N LEU A 458 -5.14 38.81 -20.22
CA LEU A 458 -5.02 40.12 -20.86
C LEU A 458 -6.23 40.50 -21.73
N HIS A 459 -6.98 39.49 -22.23
CA HIS A 459 -8.03 39.70 -23.24
C HIS A 459 -9.36 39.00 -22.92
N GLY A 460 -9.47 38.24 -21.84
CA GLY A 460 -10.65 37.41 -21.58
C GLY A 460 -10.80 36.29 -22.62
N TYR A 461 -9.71 35.93 -23.32
CA TYR A 461 -9.73 35.00 -24.42
C TYR A 461 -10.21 33.61 -23.99
N GLY A 462 -11.15 33.03 -24.72
CA GLY A 462 -11.64 31.67 -24.46
C GLY A 462 -12.52 31.54 -23.20
N GLN A 463 -12.84 32.65 -22.52
CA GLN A 463 -13.66 32.65 -21.30
C GLN A 463 -15.15 32.94 -21.55
N SER A 464 -15.53 33.23 -22.79
CA SER A 464 -16.93 33.51 -23.11
C SER A 464 -17.77 32.24 -23.12
N ILE A 465 -18.87 32.21 -22.36
CA ILE A 465 -19.82 31.10 -22.36
C ILE A 465 -21.03 31.45 -23.25
N LEU A 466 -21.41 30.52 -24.14
CA LEU A 466 -22.46 30.70 -25.16
C LEU A 466 -22.28 31.99 -25.98
N GLY A 467 -21.06 32.24 -26.45
CA GLY A 467 -20.74 33.41 -27.28
C GLY A 467 -20.94 34.76 -26.59
N GLY A 468 -20.97 34.81 -25.26
CA GLY A 468 -21.16 36.05 -24.49
C GLY A 468 -22.53 36.20 -23.84
N LEU A 469 -23.48 35.29 -24.08
CA LEU A 469 -24.83 35.36 -23.52
C LEU A 469 -24.83 35.12 -22.00
N ILE A 470 -24.05 34.14 -21.54
CA ILE A 470 -23.91 33.79 -20.13
C ILE A 470 -22.73 34.55 -19.51
N LEU A 471 -21.57 34.50 -20.15
CA LEU A 471 -20.35 35.19 -19.70
C LEU A 471 -19.67 35.88 -20.87
N LYS A 472 -19.47 37.19 -20.75
CA LYS A 472 -18.73 38.02 -21.72
C LYS A 472 -17.24 38.04 -21.38
N ALA A 473 -16.40 38.15 -22.41
CA ALA A 473 -14.95 38.20 -22.27
C ALA A 473 -14.47 39.42 -21.47
N ASP A 474 -15.13 40.57 -21.57
CA ASP A 474 -14.81 41.78 -20.81
C ASP A 474 -15.04 41.58 -19.29
N THR A 475 -16.15 40.96 -18.94
CA THR A 475 -16.55 40.66 -17.55
C THR A 475 -15.64 39.59 -16.96
N ALA A 476 -15.36 38.51 -17.71
CA ALA A 476 -14.40 37.50 -17.29
C ALA A 476 -13.01 38.10 -17.04
N ARG A 477 -12.52 38.94 -17.97
CA ARG A 477 -11.23 39.62 -17.86
C ARG A 477 -11.16 40.51 -16.63
N ALA A 478 -12.20 41.30 -16.37
CA ALA A 478 -12.24 42.21 -15.23
C ALA A 478 -12.13 41.45 -13.90
N VAL A 479 -12.75 40.28 -13.79
CA VAL A 479 -12.69 39.45 -12.57
C VAL A 479 -11.33 38.76 -12.45
N MET A 480 -10.80 38.19 -13.54
CA MET A 480 -9.50 37.49 -13.56
C MET A 480 -8.30 38.36 -13.18
N GLN A 481 -8.38 39.68 -13.34
CA GLN A 481 -7.27 40.59 -13.03
C GLN A 481 -6.70 40.42 -11.61
N ASN A 482 -7.53 40.04 -10.65
CA ASN A 482 -7.13 39.90 -9.25
C ASN A 482 -7.31 38.48 -8.70
N LEU A 483 -7.39 37.44 -9.54
CA LEU A 483 -7.49 36.05 -9.09
C LEU A 483 -6.10 35.40 -9.04
N PRO A 484 -5.48 35.15 -7.87
CA PRO A 484 -4.19 34.47 -7.80
C PRO A 484 -4.14 33.16 -8.60
N GLY A 485 -5.19 32.34 -8.55
CA GLY A 485 -5.28 31.09 -9.30
C GLY A 485 -5.17 31.25 -10.83
N ALA A 486 -5.53 32.41 -11.38
CA ALA A 486 -5.35 32.67 -12.82
C ALA A 486 -3.88 32.96 -13.19
N TYR A 487 -3.13 33.61 -12.29
CA TYR A 487 -1.71 33.89 -12.48
C TYR A 487 -0.87 32.62 -12.35
N ALA A 488 -1.31 31.66 -11.51
CA ALA A 488 -0.63 30.38 -11.31
C ALA A 488 -0.50 29.54 -12.59
N LEU A 489 -1.26 29.88 -13.65
CA LEU A 489 -1.24 29.18 -14.93
C LEU A 489 -0.37 29.88 -15.98
N LEU A 490 0.26 31.02 -15.67
CA LEU A 490 1.13 31.72 -16.62
C LEU A 490 2.41 30.93 -16.91
N PRO A 491 2.97 31.02 -18.13
CA PRO A 491 4.25 30.41 -18.45
C PRO A 491 5.34 30.86 -17.49
N THR A 492 6.05 29.89 -16.93
CA THR A 492 7.11 30.11 -15.95
C THR A 492 8.48 30.16 -16.61
N LYS A 493 9.53 30.40 -15.82
CA LYS A 493 10.91 30.30 -16.30
C LYS A 493 11.20 28.95 -16.97
N GLU A 494 10.82 27.85 -16.32
CA GLU A 494 11.06 26.49 -16.84
C GLU A 494 10.34 26.24 -18.17
N TYR A 495 9.19 26.87 -18.43
CA TYR A 495 8.52 26.77 -19.73
C TYR A 495 9.40 27.25 -20.88
N PHE A 496 10.11 28.36 -20.68
CA PHE A 496 11.02 28.92 -21.69
C PHE A 496 12.30 28.11 -21.82
N GLU A 497 12.75 27.45 -20.74
CA GLU A 497 13.87 26.50 -20.78
C GLU A 497 13.49 25.22 -21.57
N ASP A 498 12.25 24.76 -21.46
CA ASP A 498 11.71 23.63 -22.24
C ASP A 498 11.42 23.98 -23.70
N THR A 499 11.22 25.26 -24.00
CA THR A 499 10.86 25.74 -25.35
C THR A 499 11.81 26.84 -25.84
N PRO A 500 13.13 26.58 -25.89
CA PRO A 500 14.12 27.62 -26.11
C PRO A 500 13.91 28.33 -27.46
N GLY A 501 13.84 29.66 -27.40
CA GLY A 501 13.62 30.53 -28.56
C GLY A 501 12.21 30.48 -29.17
N LYS A 502 11.26 29.74 -28.58
CA LYS A 502 9.85 29.74 -29.00
C LYS A 502 9.13 30.92 -28.34
N PRO A 503 8.57 31.87 -29.13
CA PRO A 503 7.93 33.02 -28.54
C PRO A 503 6.53 32.69 -28.04
N VAL A 504 6.18 33.20 -26.86
CA VAL A 504 4.79 33.17 -26.36
C VAL A 504 3.99 34.39 -26.84
N ILE A 505 4.67 35.47 -27.22
CA ILE A 505 4.08 36.66 -27.86
C ILE A 505 4.94 37.09 -29.05
N VAL A 506 4.28 37.44 -30.15
CA VAL A 506 4.90 38.02 -31.35
C VAL A 506 4.17 39.30 -31.72
N PHE A 507 4.90 40.39 -31.91
CA PHE A 507 4.34 41.65 -32.39
C PHE A 507 4.49 41.78 -33.90
N GLY A 508 3.41 42.15 -34.59
CA GLY A 508 3.44 42.50 -36.01
C GLY A 508 4.38 43.67 -36.28
N ASP A 509 4.89 43.75 -37.51
CA ASP A 509 5.70 44.88 -37.98
C ASP A 509 4.79 45.95 -38.58
N ASP A 510 4.02 46.61 -37.70
CA ASP A 510 3.09 47.67 -38.08
C ASP A 510 3.09 48.82 -37.06
N TYR A 511 2.57 49.99 -37.47
CA TYR A 511 2.60 51.18 -36.62
C TYR A 511 1.85 50.99 -35.29
N SER A 512 0.83 50.13 -35.24
CA SER A 512 0.00 49.96 -34.04
C SER A 512 0.69 49.18 -32.92
N THR A 513 1.67 48.33 -33.25
CA THR A 513 2.46 47.54 -32.29
C THR A 513 3.85 48.13 -32.02
N LYS A 514 4.21 49.25 -32.65
CA LYS A 514 5.54 49.86 -32.58
C LYS A 514 6.02 50.10 -31.14
N ALA A 515 5.15 50.61 -30.27
CA ALA A 515 5.48 50.84 -28.86
C ALA A 515 5.87 49.54 -28.13
N PHE A 516 5.18 48.43 -28.43
CA PHE A 516 5.53 47.12 -27.86
C PHE A 516 6.85 46.59 -28.40
N VAL A 517 7.12 46.77 -29.70
CA VAL A 517 8.39 46.36 -30.31
C VAL A 517 9.57 47.16 -29.72
N GLU A 518 9.39 48.46 -29.48
CA GLU A 518 10.40 49.30 -28.84
C GLU A 518 10.65 48.91 -27.37
N ALA A 519 9.59 48.52 -26.64
CA ALA A 519 9.65 48.17 -25.22
C ALA A 519 10.14 46.73 -24.93
N TYR A 520 9.73 45.76 -25.75
CA TYR A 520 9.90 44.32 -25.47
C TYR A 520 10.58 43.55 -26.61
N GLY A 521 10.93 44.21 -27.72
CA GLY A 521 11.38 43.54 -28.93
C GLY A 521 10.23 42.91 -29.72
N GLN A 522 10.53 42.35 -30.89
CA GLN A 522 9.48 41.78 -31.77
C GLN A 522 8.88 40.46 -31.25
N LYS A 523 9.59 39.77 -30.36
CA LYS A 523 9.24 38.45 -29.85
C LYS A 523 9.57 38.39 -28.36
N ILE A 524 8.64 37.88 -27.56
CA ILE A 524 8.87 37.60 -26.14
C ILE A 524 9.16 36.11 -25.99
N THR A 525 10.39 35.79 -25.59
CA THR A 525 10.94 34.43 -25.51
C THR A 525 11.53 34.11 -24.13
N ASP A 526 11.25 34.94 -23.13
CA ASP A 526 11.73 34.79 -21.76
C ASP A 526 10.67 35.30 -20.77
N VAL A 527 10.75 34.79 -19.54
CA VAL A 527 9.76 35.06 -18.48
C VAL A 527 9.79 36.49 -17.99
N ASP A 528 10.98 37.10 -17.86
CA ASP A 528 11.13 38.46 -17.35
C ASP A 528 10.45 39.47 -18.28
N THR A 529 10.71 39.35 -19.60
CA THR A 529 10.08 40.19 -20.61
C THR A 529 8.58 39.92 -20.71
N LEU A 530 8.12 38.67 -20.51
CA LEU A 530 6.69 38.35 -20.44
C LEU A 530 6.02 39.04 -19.26
N TYR A 531 6.62 38.99 -18.07
CA TYR A 531 6.05 39.55 -16.85
C TYR A 531 6.05 41.08 -16.88
N ASP A 532 7.11 41.69 -17.40
CA ASP A 532 7.16 43.12 -17.69
C ASP A 532 6.07 43.53 -18.68
N PHE A 533 5.84 42.72 -19.73
CA PHE A 533 4.74 42.95 -20.66
C PHE A 533 3.39 42.85 -19.95
N ILE A 534 3.12 41.80 -19.18
CA ILE A 534 1.83 41.61 -18.47
C ILE A 534 1.54 42.80 -17.55
N THR A 535 2.54 43.29 -16.84
CA THR A 535 2.42 44.35 -15.82
C THR A 535 2.75 45.75 -16.34
N SER A 536 2.91 45.90 -17.66
CA SER A 536 3.13 47.19 -18.33
C SER A 536 4.35 47.97 -17.80
N GLN A 537 5.47 47.30 -17.50
CA GLN A 537 6.65 47.95 -16.91
C GLN A 537 7.49 48.76 -17.91
N ARG A 538 7.33 48.54 -19.23
CA ARG A 538 8.18 49.16 -20.27
C ARG A 538 7.42 49.90 -21.38
N ASP A 539 6.09 49.82 -21.43
CA ASP A 539 5.25 50.38 -22.51
C ASP A 539 4.22 51.42 -22.04
N ASP A 540 4.18 51.74 -20.74
CA ASP A 540 3.31 52.76 -20.12
C ASP A 540 1.83 52.68 -20.55
N ARG A 541 1.34 51.48 -20.90
CA ARG A 541 -0.03 51.33 -21.39
C ARG A 541 -1.03 51.54 -20.27
N VAL A 542 -2.07 52.29 -20.57
CA VAL A 542 -3.20 52.48 -19.65
C VAL A 542 -4.17 51.32 -19.80
N ALA A 543 -4.76 50.88 -18.69
CA ALA A 543 -5.76 49.82 -18.69
C ALA A 543 -6.91 50.15 -19.67
N SER A 544 -7.22 49.21 -20.55
CA SER A 544 -8.26 49.35 -21.58
C SER A 544 -9.47 48.48 -21.27
N GLU A 545 -10.67 49.02 -21.49
CA GLU A 545 -11.93 48.25 -21.45
C GLU A 545 -12.09 47.34 -22.69
N SER A 546 -11.33 47.59 -23.76
CA SER A 546 -11.35 46.77 -24.98
C SER A 546 -10.64 45.43 -24.77
N VAL A 547 -11.31 44.33 -25.09
CA VAL A 547 -10.72 42.97 -25.08
C VAL A 547 -9.69 42.75 -26.18
N TYR A 548 -9.55 43.65 -27.15
CA TYR A 548 -8.51 43.57 -28.18
C TYR A 548 -7.18 44.18 -27.74
N GLU A 549 -7.22 45.07 -26.75
CA GLU A 549 -6.03 45.69 -26.17
C GLU A 549 -5.68 44.96 -24.86
N PRO A 550 -4.40 44.68 -24.58
CA PRO A 550 -4.01 43.93 -23.41
C PRO A 550 -4.32 44.75 -22.16
N ALA A 551 -4.91 44.10 -21.17
CA ALA A 551 -5.02 44.67 -19.84
C ALA A 551 -3.63 44.88 -19.18
N VAL A 552 -3.64 45.55 -18.04
CA VAL A 552 -2.49 45.61 -17.14
C VAL A 552 -2.75 44.60 -16.01
N GLY A 553 -1.87 43.62 -15.87
CA GLY A 553 -1.93 42.63 -14.79
C GLY A 553 -1.55 43.22 -13.44
N ASN A 554 -1.98 42.55 -12.38
CA ASN A 554 -1.67 42.84 -11.00
C ASN A 554 -0.25 42.35 -10.68
N LYS A 555 0.66 43.30 -10.48
CA LYS A 555 2.09 43.02 -10.23
C LYS A 555 2.33 42.27 -8.92
N THR A 556 1.64 42.63 -7.84
CA THR A 556 1.82 42.00 -6.53
C THR A 556 1.44 40.52 -6.59
N ILE A 557 0.27 40.20 -7.14
CA ILE A 557 -0.17 38.81 -7.31
C ILE A 557 0.78 38.03 -8.22
N LEU A 558 1.25 38.64 -9.32
CA LEU A 558 2.21 38.00 -10.23
C LEU A 558 3.52 37.65 -9.52
N GLU A 559 4.05 38.55 -8.69
CA GLU A 559 5.28 38.32 -7.92
C GLU A 559 5.10 37.22 -6.86
N GLU A 560 3.99 37.21 -6.13
CA GLU A 560 3.66 36.17 -5.15
C GLU A 560 3.58 34.78 -5.81
N VAL A 561 2.82 34.67 -6.89
CA VAL A 561 2.67 33.41 -7.63
C VAL A 561 3.96 32.96 -8.30
N ALA A 562 4.78 33.90 -8.81
CA ALA A 562 6.08 33.56 -9.37
C ALA A 562 7.01 32.94 -8.30
N ASN A 563 6.96 33.47 -7.07
CA ASN A 563 7.69 32.92 -5.94
C ASN A 563 7.19 31.52 -5.56
N LEU A 564 5.88 31.29 -5.53
CA LEU A 564 5.32 29.95 -5.31
C LEU A 564 5.88 28.95 -6.35
N HIS A 565 5.83 29.34 -7.62
CA HIS A 565 6.32 28.48 -8.71
C HIS A 565 7.78 28.10 -8.51
N THR A 566 8.65 29.07 -8.31
CA THR A 566 10.09 28.83 -8.17
C THR A 566 10.43 28.07 -6.88
N ASN A 567 9.81 28.42 -5.76
CA ASN A 567 10.23 27.92 -4.45
C ASN A 567 9.53 26.63 -4.03
N VAL A 568 8.35 26.32 -4.59
CA VAL A 568 7.54 25.15 -4.20
C VAL A 568 7.25 24.26 -5.39
N LEU A 569 6.55 24.76 -6.42
CA LEU A 569 5.99 23.88 -7.47
C LEU A 569 7.06 23.28 -8.39
N GLN A 570 8.12 24.04 -8.69
CA GLN A 570 9.21 23.63 -9.58
C GLN A 570 10.36 22.95 -8.83
N SER A 571 10.54 23.29 -7.56
CA SER A 571 11.55 22.71 -6.69
C SER A 571 11.14 21.32 -6.17
N TRP A 572 9.84 21.07 -5.98
CA TRP A 572 9.35 19.81 -5.42
C TRP A 572 9.80 18.59 -6.24
N ARG A 573 10.25 17.56 -5.51
CA ARG A 573 10.61 16.24 -6.04
C ARG A 573 9.98 15.20 -5.13
N ALA A 574 9.27 14.26 -5.73
CA ALA A 574 8.64 13.16 -5.03
C ALA A 574 9.68 12.36 -4.22
N PRO A 575 9.35 11.99 -2.96
CA PRO A 575 10.12 11.01 -2.20
C PRO A 575 10.23 9.68 -2.96
N ALA A 576 11.30 8.91 -2.72
CA ALA A 576 11.57 7.66 -3.44
C ALA A 576 10.44 6.61 -3.34
N ALA A 577 9.65 6.65 -2.25
CA ALA A 577 8.52 5.77 -2.03
C ALA A 577 7.23 6.20 -2.76
N VAL A 578 7.17 7.42 -3.30
CA VAL A 578 5.99 7.98 -3.97
C VAL A 578 6.15 7.88 -5.48
N LYS A 579 5.27 7.10 -6.12
CA LYS A 579 5.25 6.99 -7.58
C LYS A 579 4.66 8.25 -8.22
N VAL A 580 5.28 8.77 -9.27
CA VAL A 580 4.71 9.87 -10.07
C VAL A 580 4.32 9.41 -11.46
N THR A 581 3.11 9.77 -11.88
CA THR A 581 2.61 9.53 -13.24
C THR A 581 2.10 10.84 -13.85
N GLU A 582 2.55 11.15 -15.06
CA GLU A 582 2.03 12.25 -15.87
C GLU A 582 1.23 11.70 -17.05
N VAL A 583 0.04 12.25 -17.26
CA VAL A 583 -0.79 11.94 -18.43
C VAL A 583 -1.00 13.23 -19.21
N ALA A 584 -0.47 13.28 -20.43
CA ALA A 584 -0.53 14.45 -21.30
C ALA A 584 -1.35 14.17 -22.57
N GLY A 585 -2.23 15.12 -22.91
CA GLY A 585 -2.93 15.09 -24.20
C GLY A 585 -2.04 15.57 -25.34
N ILE A 586 -2.25 14.97 -26.51
CA ILE A 586 -1.69 15.38 -27.81
C ILE A 586 -2.78 15.32 -28.88
N GLY A 587 -2.56 15.98 -30.02
CA GLY A 587 -3.42 15.86 -31.19
C GLY A 587 -4.40 17.01 -31.39
N LEU A 588 -4.62 17.86 -30.38
CA LEU A 588 -5.57 18.97 -30.48
C LEU A 588 -4.88 20.33 -30.69
N PRO A 589 -5.48 21.25 -31.46
CA PRO A 589 -4.97 22.61 -31.66
C PRO A 589 -4.84 23.40 -30.35
N THR A 590 -3.61 23.51 -29.85
CA THR A 590 -3.26 24.09 -28.56
C THR A 590 -2.45 25.36 -28.72
N ILE A 591 -2.83 26.41 -27.99
CA ILE A 591 -2.20 27.72 -28.10
C ILE A 591 -0.77 27.66 -27.56
N HIS A 592 0.20 27.97 -28.41
CA HIS A 592 1.60 28.08 -28.02
C HIS A 592 2.11 29.54 -28.05
N SER A 593 1.36 30.47 -28.68
CA SER A 593 1.76 31.88 -28.81
C SER A 593 0.58 32.79 -29.16
N PHE A 594 0.71 34.10 -28.92
CA PHE A 594 -0.19 35.13 -29.42
C PHE A 594 0.53 36.10 -30.36
N ALA A 595 0.04 36.22 -31.59
CA ALA A 595 0.50 37.20 -32.55
C ALA A 595 -0.37 38.46 -32.50
N TYR A 596 0.17 39.60 -32.09
CA TYR A 596 -0.51 40.88 -32.12
C TYR A 596 -0.45 41.45 -33.53
N ARG A 597 -1.60 41.57 -34.20
CA ARG A 597 -1.69 42.01 -35.60
C ARG A 597 -2.57 43.25 -35.74
N ALA A 598 -2.14 44.18 -36.58
CA ALA A 598 -2.97 45.29 -37.03
C ALA A 598 -4.34 44.86 -37.58
N TYR A 599 -5.36 45.65 -37.25
CA TYR A 599 -6.67 45.65 -37.89
C TYR A 599 -7.22 47.08 -37.92
N MET A 600 -8.14 47.34 -38.85
CA MET A 600 -8.82 48.63 -38.96
C MET A 600 -10.14 48.59 -38.20
N LYS A 601 -10.31 49.51 -37.23
CA LYS A 601 -11.56 49.67 -36.47
C LYS A 601 -12.24 50.98 -36.86
N ARG A 602 -13.57 50.98 -37.01
CA ARG A 602 -14.35 52.21 -37.12
C ARG A 602 -14.94 52.53 -35.74
N ASP A 603 -14.39 53.53 -35.06
CA ASP A 603 -14.91 54.01 -33.78
C ASP A 603 -16.00 55.07 -34.05
N CYS A 604 -17.26 54.65 -34.16
CA CYS A 604 -18.39 55.55 -34.36
C CYS A 604 -19.07 55.87 -33.02
N THR A 605 -19.01 57.13 -32.58
CA THR A 605 -19.56 57.58 -31.29
C THR A 605 -20.92 58.29 -31.42
N SER A 606 -21.52 58.38 -32.62
CA SER A 606 -22.84 58.99 -32.83
C SER A 606 -23.56 58.42 -34.04
N LEU A 607 -24.89 58.26 -33.93
CA LEU A 607 -25.81 57.86 -35.00
C LEU A 607 -25.89 58.87 -36.16
N ILE A 608 -25.26 60.05 -36.05
CA ILE A 608 -25.49 61.20 -36.95
C ILE A 608 -24.20 61.66 -37.67
N ASN A 609 -23.01 61.17 -37.31
CA ASN A 609 -21.76 61.56 -38.00
C ASN A 609 -21.37 60.55 -39.08
N VAL A 610 -21.33 61.03 -40.33
CA VAL A 610 -21.07 60.26 -41.57
C VAL A 610 -19.57 60.05 -41.84
N GLU A 611 -18.68 60.67 -41.05
CA GLU A 611 -17.23 60.46 -41.14
C GLU A 611 -16.70 59.72 -39.90
N CYS A 612 -16.62 58.39 -39.99
CA CYS A 612 -15.87 57.55 -39.04
C CYS A 612 -14.60 57.04 -39.75
N PRO A 613 -13.50 57.81 -39.78
CA PRO A 613 -12.26 57.33 -40.36
C PRO A 613 -11.78 56.09 -39.58
N PRO A 614 -11.42 54.99 -40.28
CA PRO A 614 -10.94 53.80 -39.60
C PRO A 614 -9.60 54.11 -38.90
N THR A 615 -9.48 53.71 -37.65
CA THR A 615 -8.25 53.79 -36.86
C THR A 615 -7.53 52.45 -36.91
N LEU A 616 -6.21 52.48 -37.08
CA LEU A 616 -5.38 51.28 -36.97
C LEU A 616 -5.28 50.91 -35.48
N ARG A 617 -5.62 49.66 -35.17
CA ARG A 617 -5.54 49.03 -33.85
C ARG A 617 -4.85 47.68 -33.99
N TYR A 618 -4.49 47.04 -32.89
CA TYR A 618 -3.99 45.66 -32.89
C TYR A 618 -4.92 44.74 -32.11
N LYS A 619 -4.89 43.46 -32.45
CA LYS A 619 -5.57 42.41 -31.68
C LYS A 619 -4.68 41.17 -31.53
N PRO A 620 -4.81 40.42 -30.42
CA PRO A 620 -4.13 39.14 -30.28
C PRO A 620 -4.75 38.12 -31.23
N VAL A 621 -3.91 37.34 -31.90
CA VAL A 621 -4.30 36.21 -32.75
C VAL A 621 -3.59 34.96 -32.23
N PRO A 622 -4.32 33.97 -31.69
CA PRO A 622 -3.71 32.74 -31.18
C PRO A 622 -2.97 32.00 -32.29
N GLN A 623 -1.79 31.48 -31.97
CA GLN A 623 -1.05 30.55 -32.81
C GLN A 623 -1.09 29.18 -32.12
N VAL A 624 -1.43 28.15 -32.89
CA VAL A 624 -1.72 26.81 -32.36
C VAL A 624 -0.75 25.76 -32.88
N SER A 625 -0.52 24.75 -32.05
CA SER A 625 0.27 23.54 -32.33
C SER A 625 -0.60 22.32 -32.03
N LEU A 626 -0.34 21.17 -32.66
CA LEU A 626 -1.02 19.90 -32.32
C LEU A 626 -0.37 19.18 -31.11
N LEU A 627 0.63 19.81 -30.50
CA LEU A 627 1.32 19.28 -29.30
C LEU A 627 0.65 19.80 -28.03
N GLY A 628 -0.59 19.35 -27.79
CA GLY A 628 -1.33 19.62 -26.56
C GLY A 628 -2.79 19.14 -26.62
N ASP A 629 -3.57 19.62 -25.66
CA ASP A 629 -4.96 19.21 -25.38
C ASP A 629 -6.02 20.34 -25.57
N GLU A 630 -5.74 21.34 -26.41
CA GLU A 630 -6.44 22.63 -26.57
C GLU A 630 -6.16 23.68 -25.49
N THR A 631 -5.58 23.29 -24.36
CA THR A 631 -5.31 24.20 -23.24
C THR A 631 -3.85 24.17 -22.80
N VAL A 632 -3.32 23.00 -22.46
CA VAL A 632 -1.97 22.79 -21.96
C VAL A 632 -1.11 22.20 -23.07
N MET A 633 0.03 22.85 -23.31
CA MET A 633 1.05 22.30 -24.21
C MET A 633 1.61 21.02 -23.62
N THR A 634 1.79 19.98 -24.43
CA THR A 634 2.29 18.67 -23.96
C THR A 634 3.61 18.81 -23.19
N THR A 635 4.51 19.69 -23.63
CA THR A 635 5.79 19.97 -22.94
C THR A 635 5.60 20.51 -21.53
N SER A 636 4.54 21.28 -21.26
CA SER A 636 4.18 21.73 -19.92
C SER A 636 3.49 20.63 -19.11
N ALA A 637 2.64 19.82 -19.75
CA ALA A 637 1.98 18.70 -19.10
C ALA A 637 2.95 17.64 -18.56
N VAL A 638 4.08 17.43 -19.27
CA VAL A 638 5.17 16.54 -18.86
C VAL A 638 6.37 17.28 -18.26
N GLY A 639 6.14 18.46 -17.69
CA GLY A 639 7.20 19.35 -17.21
C GLY A 639 7.82 18.97 -15.86
N TYR A 640 7.31 17.96 -15.14
CA TYR A 640 7.90 17.56 -13.85
C TYR A 640 9.34 17.06 -14.01
N ARG A 641 10.24 17.40 -13.07
CA ARG A 641 11.69 17.18 -13.22
C ARG A 641 12.26 16.06 -12.34
N GLY A 642 11.42 15.29 -11.65
CA GLY A 642 11.84 14.11 -10.88
C GLY A 642 11.53 12.79 -11.61
N ASP A 643 11.77 11.68 -10.91
CA ASP A 643 11.47 10.33 -11.42
C ASP A 643 9.97 10.16 -11.64
N LYS A 644 9.59 9.67 -12.83
CA LYS A 644 8.20 9.64 -13.29
C LYS A 644 7.97 8.66 -14.42
N GLU A 645 6.70 8.26 -14.57
CA GLU A 645 6.17 7.66 -15.80
C GLU A 645 5.34 8.69 -16.56
N SER A 646 5.59 8.86 -17.86
CA SER A 646 4.81 9.77 -18.70
C SER A 646 4.02 9.01 -19.77
N TYR A 647 2.72 9.24 -19.82
CA TYR A 647 1.79 8.68 -20.80
C TYR A 647 1.24 9.78 -21.70
N TYR A 648 1.09 9.46 -22.98
CA TYR A 648 0.59 10.39 -23.98
C TYR A 648 -0.70 9.84 -24.58
N PHE A 649 -1.76 10.65 -24.57
CA PHE A 649 -3.07 10.28 -25.08
C PHE A 649 -3.42 11.14 -26.31
N ASN A 650 -3.67 10.48 -27.43
CA ASN A 650 -4.08 11.14 -28.66
C ASN A 650 -5.60 11.38 -28.63
N LEU A 651 -5.98 12.65 -28.58
CA LEU A 651 -7.35 13.12 -28.35
C LEU A 651 -8.13 13.37 -29.64
#